data_AF-A0A1J9RER3-F1
#
_entry.id   AF-A0A1J9RER3-F1
#
_cell.length_a   1.000
_cell.length_b   1.000
_cell.length_c   1.000
_cell.angle_alpha   90.00
_cell.angle_beta   90.00
_cell.angle_gamma   90.00
#
_symmetry.space_group_name_H-M   'P 1'
#
loop_
_entity.id
_entity.type
_entity.pdbx_description
1 polymer ?
#
loop_
_entity_poly.entity_id
_entity_poly.type
_entity_poly.pdbx_seq_one_letter_code
_entity_poly.pdbx_strand_id
1 'polypeptide(L)'
;MDLVSWTFGGNLPDPDKPILIDALSPSTSYSYNQIVSKTRRLIAGLRAQGIQPGDCVCVNTFNDLDYSILYLGIIGAGAVFTGVNPGFTPNEIRHHLDLTKPSLIIVEPAMLQKTLTAVEQAGISTDRIYAFDTETENPNPSILSWNSLLEHGEADWVSVQSPHETVATYNSTSGTSGLPKAAMITHSYHVSQAAAQCGETGYARSRLLTLPPFHAFGSPILPSSIRQGIPTYIMRRYAEAPFLNAIAQYRISETFVPPPVLMALPKSELATREGLDSLRSIWMGGASVKFAQQKPLYDLLHEDACIRGVWGMTESGWITCVQDRTRREDDSVGQPVEGFEIRIVDDDGEPITADNVSGELLVRVPHPLLSYISNPAATAEAFTPCGAYLRTGDIGHRVTDPVTGVPSLFIVDRAKELIKVRGWQVSPTEIESELMQHPGIADAAVIGVKEADGVEEFIRAYIVRKAVFSTADEELIDEKVLRLWLRQRLAGYKMPAETVFVPSVPRNGTGKILRRVLREGQLTAPPKAPVHKRVDSAMSCVGANPLGSNPVEPQDNTAPIGHALSTVRSQVEMASAAAAAEPPIAVGEEDVASSGPPPKPEAPVVAIAMPAQSTFSVDTNAQKKPASIRRQLKKLVAKKDRLVSRVMVGWSHSLHLVRHEFGRH
;
A
#
# COMPACT_ATOMS: atom_id res chain seq x y z
N MET A 1 18.21 14.20 -11.22
CA MET A 1 16.97 15.01 -11.20
C MET A 1 16.28 14.73 -9.89
N ASP A 2 15.76 15.75 -9.23
CA ASP A 2 14.98 15.61 -8.00
C ASP A 2 13.53 15.15 -8.27
N LEU A 3 12.80 14.82 -7.22
CA LEU A 3 11.44 14.29 -7.31
C LEU A 3 10.43 15.28 -7.91
N VAL A 4 10.54 16.58 -7.61
CA VAL A 4 9.55 17.58 -8.02
C VAL A 4 9.77 17.96 -9.48
N SER A 5 11.02 18.23 -9.88
CA SER A 5 11.40 18.43 -11.28
C SER A 5 11.16 17.17 -12.15
N TRP A 6 11.24 15.97 -11.59
CA TRP A 6 10.87 14.74 -12.31
C TRP A 6 9.34 14.62 -12.47
N THR A 7 8.58 14.91 -11.42
CA THR A 7 7.10 14.88 -11.45
C THR A 7 6.56 15.89 -12.46
N PHE A 8 7.04 17.13 -12.40
CA PHE A 8 6.67 18.22 -13.32
C PHE A 8 7.56 18.31 -14.57
N GLY A 9 8.30 17.24 -14.88
CA GLY A 9 9.06 17.07 -16.12
C GLY A 9 8.32 16.21 -17.15
N GLY A 10 6.99 16.08 -17.04
CA GLY A 10 6.14 15.34 -17.98
C GLY A 10 5.74 16.21 -19.17
N ASN A 11 5.72 15.63 -20.37
CA ASN A 11 5.25 16.31 -21.58
C ASN A 11 3.81 15.88 -21.89
N LEU A 12 2.83 16.56 -21.29
CA LEU A 12 1.42 16.21 -21.43
C LEU A 12 0.80 16.90 -22.66
N PRO A 13 0.07 16.17 -23.54
CA PRO A 13 -0.59 16.78 -24.70
C PRO A 13 -1.70 17.78 -24.33
N ASP A 14 -2.23 17.68 -23.12
CA ASP A 14 -3.28 18.54 -22.56
C ASP A 14 -3.09 18.61 -21.03
N PRO A 15 -2.50 19.69 -20.50
CA PRO A 15 -2.23 19.84 -19.07
C PRO A 15 -3.44 20.36 -18.27
N ASP A 16 -4.55 20.70 -18.91
CA ASP A 16 -5.75 21.21 -18.26
C ASP A 16 -6.84 20.14 -18.06
N LYS A 17 -6.66 18.94 -18.62
CA LYS A 17 -7.42 17.74 -18.23
C LYS A 17 -7.20 17.38 -16.74
N PRO A 18 -8.26 16.96 -16.02
CA PRO A 18 -8.15 16.41 -14.67
C PRO A 18 -7.19 15.20 -14.57
N ILE A 19 -6.33 15.20 -13.56
CA ILE A 19 -5.41 14.10 -13.24
C ILE A 19 -5.73 13.52 -11.88
N LEU A 20 -5.88 14.37 -10.85
CA LEU A 20 -6.29 13.94 -9.52
C LEU A 20 -7.77 14.25 -9.37
N ILE A 21 -8.59 13.24 -9.12
CA ILE A 21 -10.06 13.34 -9.17
C ILE A 21 -10.62 12.74 -7.88
N ASP A 22 -11.57 13.39 -7.21
CA ASP A 22 -12.23 12.75 -6.07
C ASP A 22 -13.13 11.60 -6.56
N ALA A 23 -13.01 10.43 -5.94
CA ALA A 23 -13.75 9.24 -6.37
C ALA A 23 -15.25 9.28 -6.05
N LEU A 24 -15.67 10.10 -5.07
CA LEU A 24 -17.07 10.27 -4.67
C LEU A 24 -17.70 11.49 -5.37
N SER A 25 -16.91 12.55 -5.58
CA SER A 25 -17.34 13.82 -6.16
C SER A 25 -16.42 14.27 -7.32
N PRO A 26 -16.46 13.65 -8.51
CA PRO A 26 -15.50 13.90 -9.60
C PRO A 26 -15.46 15.33 -10.17
N SER A 27 -16.46 16.17 -9.87
CA SER A 27 -16.42 17.61 -10.12
C SER A 27 -15.27 18.29 -9.38
N THR A 28 -14.90 17.77 -8.20
CA THR A 28 -13.72 18.16 -7.44
C THR A 28 -12.52 17.40 -7.99
N SER A 29 -11.69 18.11 -8.75
CA SER A 29 -10.48 17.54 -9.38
C SER A 29 -9.43 18.61 -9.67
N TYR A 30 -8.18 18.18 -9.86
CA TYR A 30 -7.06 19.04 -10.24
C TYR A 30 -6.40 18.55 -11.54
N SER A 31 -6.23 19.49 -12.47
CA SER A 31 -5.40 19.36 -13.67
C SER A 31 -3.90 19.48 -13.35
N TYR A 32 -3.04 19.17 -14.30
CA TYR A 32 -1.59 19.33 -14.14
C TYR A 32 -1.22 20.77 -13.77
N ASN A 33 -1.79 21.76 -14.48
CA ASN A 33 -1.53 23.17 -14.24
C ASN A 33 -2.01 23.62 -12.83
N GLN A 34 -3.17 23.12 -12.39
CA GLN A 34 -3.69 23.39 -11.05
C GLN A 34 -2.82 22.77 -9.94
N ILE A 35 -2.31 21.55 -10.15
CA ILE A 35 -1.38 20.87 -9.23
C ILE A 35 -0.07 21.65 -9.12
N VAL A 36 0.49 22.09 -10.26
CA VAL A 36 1.72 22.91 -10.30
C VAL A 36 1.51 24.22 -9.55
N SER A 37 0.44 24.97 -9.82
CA SER A 37 0.13 26.23 -9.11
C SER A 37 -0.07 26.02 -7.62
N LYS A 38 -0.94 25.09 -7.19
CA LYS A 38 -1.14 24.75 -5.76
C LYS A 38 0.16 24.37 -5.07
N THR A 39 1.02 23.59 -5.72
CA THR A 39 2.35 23.22 -5.19
C THR A 39 3.24 24.45 -5.00
N ARG A 40 3.31 25.34 -5.99
CA ARG A 40 4.08 26.60 -5.93
C ARG A 40 3.56 27.58 -4.90
N ARG A 41 2.25 27.60 -4.65
CA ARG A 41 1.60 28.38 -3.58
C ARG A 41 2.01 27.87 -2.20
N LEU A 42 1.95 26.56 -1.96
CA LEU A 42 2.38 25.98 -0.69
C LEU A 42 3.88 26.19 -0.43
N ILE A 43 4.73 26.12 -1.47
CA ILE A 43 6.17 26.44 -1.37
C ILE A 43 6.39 27.89 -0.91
N ALA A 44 5.60 28.84 -1.40
CA ALA A 44 5.67 30.24 -0.97
C ALA A 44 5.25 30.39 0.51
N GLY A 45 4.15 29.76 0.93
CA GLY A 45 3.69 29.82 2.32
C GLY A 45 4.63 29.17 3.32
N LEU A 46 5.15 27.98 3.03
CA LEU A 46 6.12 27.32 3.91
C LEU A 46 7.36 28.21 4.13
N ARG A 47 7.88 28.82 3.05
CA ARG A 47 8.99 29.79 3.15
C ARG A 47 8.60 31.06 3.92
N ALA A 48 7.37 31.56 3.77
CA ALA A 48 6.87 32.70 4.53
C ALA A 48 6.75 32.40 6.04
N GLN A 49 6.45 31.15 6.42
CA GLN A 49 6.52 30.67 7.80
C GLN A 49 7.95 30.34 8.28
N GLY A 50 8.96 30.61 7.44
CA GLY A 50 10.38 30.48 7.76
C GLY A 50 10.99 29.10 7.51
N ILE A 51 10.26 28.15 6.89
CA ILE A 51 10.78 26.81 6.57
C ILE A 51 11.95 26.91 5.59
N GLN A 52 13.08 26.29 5.95
CA GLN A 52 14.32 26.23 5.19
C GLN A 52 14.54 24.84 4.57
N PRO A 53 15.42 24.73 3.55
CA PRO A 53 15.85 23.43 3.06
C PRO A 53 16.48 22.58 4.17
N GLY A 54 16.00 21.35 4.35
CA GLY A 54 16.41 20.43 5.42
C GLY A 54 15.54 20.46 6.69
N ASP A 55 14.64 21.44 6.87
CA ASP A 55 13.61 21.38 7.92
C ASP A 55 12.69 20.18 7.70
N CYS A 56 12.06 19.67 8.76
CA CYS A 56 11.04 18.62 8.65
C CYS A 56 9.62 19.21 8.77
N VAL A 57 8.69 18.76 7.92
CA VAL A 57 7.26 19.08 8.04
C VAL A 57 6.45 17.79 8.18
N CYS A 58 5.68 17.70 9.26
CA CYS A 58 4.90 16.53 9.63
C CYS A 58 3.44 16.66 9.16
N VAL A 59 2.91 15.61 8.54
CA VAL A 59 1.56 15.56 7.97
C VAL A 59 0.74 14.42 8.59
N ASN A 60 -0.39 14.74 9.22
CA ASN A 60 -1.30 13.79 9.88
C ASN A 60 -2.75 13.98 9.38
N THR A 61 -3.06 13.38 8.23
CA THR A 61 -4.36 13.44 7.53
C THR A 61 -4.61 12.12 6.80
N PHE A 62 -5.87 11.81 6.48
CA PHE A 62 -6.21 10.66 5.61
C PHE A 62 -5.78 10.91 4.15
N ASN A 63 -6.07 9.97 3.24
CA ASN A 63 -5.81 10.19 1.81
C ASN A 63 -6.69 11.34 1.28
N ASP A 64 -6.16 12.18 0.40
CA ASP A 64 -6.84 13.40 -0.06
C ASP A 64 -6.26 13.90 -1.40
N LEU A 65 -7.01 14.70 -2.16
CA LEU A 65 -6.49 15.36 -3.36
C LEU A 65 -5.32 16.29 -3.03
N ASP A 66 -5.48 17.12 -2.00
CA ASP A 66 -4.47 18.08 -1.58
C ASP A 66 -3.30 17.42 -0.83
N TYR A 67 -3.39 16.14 -0.47
CA TYR A 67 -2.24 15.37 0.02
C TYR A 67 -1.07 15.41 -0.97
N SER A 68 -1.37 15.34 -2.27
CA SER A 68 -0.37 15.45 -3.35
C SER A 68 0.35 16.80 -3.33
N ILE A 69 -0.39 17.86 -2.98
CA ILE A 69 0.13 19.23 -2.87
C ILE A 69 0.99 19.38 -1.62
N LEU A 70 0.54 18.85 -0.47
CA LEU A 70 1.36 18.78 0.75
C LEU A 70 2.70 18.08 0.47
N TYR A 71 2.63 16.88 -0.11
CA TYR A 71 3.81 16.05 -0.40
C TYR A 71 4.80 16.75 -1.34
N LEU A 72 4.35 17.22 -2.52
CA LEU A 72 5.22 17.87 -3.50
C LEU A 72 5.65 19.29 -3.09
N GLY A 73 4.83 20.00 -2.32
CA GLY A 73 5.11 21.37 -1.86
C GLY A 73 6.10 21.44 -0.71
N ILE A 74 6.02 20.51 0.25
CA ILE A 74 7.02 20.36 1.33
C ILE A 74 8.38 19.99 0.71
N ILE A 75 8.41 18.94 -0.11
CA ILE A 75 9.63 18.48 -0.80
C ILE A 75 10.17 19.57 -1.76
N GLY A 76 9.28 20.31 -2.42
CA GLY A 76 9.62 21.41 -3.31
C GLY A 76 10.15 22.66 -2.60
N ALA A 77 9.77 22.89 -1.34
CA ALA A 77 10.39 23.92 -0.50
C ALA A 77 11.85 23.57 -0.12
N GLY A 78 12.26 22.32 -0.33
CA GLY A 78 13.53 21.74 0.11
C GLY A 78 13.44 21.08 1.49
N ALA A 79 12.24 21.03 2.09
CA ALA A 79 12.00 20.42 3.40
C ALA A 79 11.73 18.92 3.27
N VAL A 80 12.02 18.17 4.34
CA VAL A 80 11.75 16.75 4.44
C VAL A 80 10.28 16.53 4.84
N PHE A 81 9.52 15.88 3.98
CA PHE A 81 8.17 15.43 4.30
C PHE A 81 8.21 14.24 5.26
N THR A 82 7.37 14.25 6.30
CA THR A 82 7.09 13.02 7.05
C THR A 82 5.60 12.86 7.30
N GLY A 83 5.13 11.62 7.17
CA GLY A 83 3.72 11.28 7.28
C GLY A 83 3.45 10.40 8.50
N VAL A 84 2.45 10.80 9.28
CA VAL A 84 1.94 10.07 10.44
C VAL A 84 0.72 9.25 10.04
N ASN A 85 0.58 8.06 10.62
CA ASN A 85 -0.60 7.22 10.41
C ASN A 85 -1.78 7.75 11.28
N PRO A 86 -2.93 8.13 10.69
CA PRO A 86 -4.11 8.61 11.43
C PRO A 86 -4.61 7.68 12.54
N GLY A 87 -4.31 6.38 12.44
CA GLY A 87 -4.66 5.38 13.45
C GLY A 87 -3.84 5.43 14.74
N PHE A 88 -2.71 6.16 14.78
CA PHE A 88 -1.81 6.21 15.93
C PHE A 88 -2.46 6.80 17.19
N THR A 89 -1.95 6.37 18.34
CA THR A 89 -2.19 6.95 19.67
C THR A 89 -1.29 8.17 19.91
N PRO A 90 -1.62 9.06 20.88
CA PRO A 90 -0.77 10.20 21.21
C PRO A 90 0.68 9.83 21.56
N ASN A 91 0.93 8.66 22.15
CA ASN A 91 2.29 8.18 22.45
C ASN A 91 3.08 7.81 21.18
N GLU A 92 2.44 7.19 20.19
CA GLU A 92 3.08 6.86 18.90
C GLU A 92 3.31 8.11 18.06
N ILE A 93 2.38 9.08 18.10
CA ILE A 93 2.56 10.40 17.50
C ILE A 93 3.74 11.11 18.18
N ARG A 94 3.80 11.16 19.52
CA ARG A 94 4.90 11.82 20.24
C ARG A 94 6.25 11.19 19.90
N HIS A 95 6.37 9.85 19.94
CA HIS A 95 7.59 9.14 19.54
C HIS A 95 8.02 9.47 18.09
N HIS A 96 7.06 9.63 17.17
CA HIS A 96 7.37 10.10 15.83
C HIS A 96 7.89 11.55 15.82
N LEU A 97 7.25 12.47 16.54
CA LEU A 97 7.70 13.87 16.68
C LEU A 97 9.10 13.97 17.33
N ASP A 98 9.37 13.19 18.37
CA ASP A 98 10.65 13.10 19.08
C ASP A 98 11.79 12.67 18.13
N LEU A 99 11.49 11.76 17.18
CA LEU A 99 12.42 11.29 16.15
C LEU A 99 12.61 12.29 15.00
N THR A 100 11.52 12.80 14.41
CA THR A 100 11.58 13.57 13.15
C THR A 100 11.76 15.07 13.36
N LYS A 101 11.43 15.59 14.56
CA LYS A 101 11.60 16.99 15.00
C LYS A 101 11.05 18.01 13.99
N PRO A 102 9.74 17.96 13.68
CA PRO A 102 9.16 18.82 12.66
C PRO A 102 9.11 20.29 13.11
N SER A 103 9.52 21.18 12.20
CA SER A 103 9.46 22.63 12.33
C SER A 103 8.05 23.20 12.09
N LEU A 104 7.16 22.40 11.47
CA LEU A 104 5.75 22.70 11.23
C LEU A 104 4.94 21.38 11.12
N ILE A 105 3.69 21.39 11.61
CA ILE A 105 2.77 20.25 11.60
C ILE A 105 1.49 20.64 10.87
N ILE A 106 1.05 19.82 9.91
CA ILE A 106 -0.25 19.95 9.23
C ILE A 106 -1.09 18.74 9.64
N VAL A 107 -2.24 18.97 10.28
CA VAL A 107 -3.06 17.93 10.89
C VAL A 107 -4.54 18.16 10.61
N GLU A 108 -5.23 17.12 10.17
CA GLU A 108 -6.67 17.15 9.94
C GLU A 108 -7.46 17.22 11.27
N PRO A 109 -8.58 17.98 11.33
CA PRO A 109 -9.47 18.08 12.48
C PRO A 109 -9.75 16.78 13.25
N ALA A 110 -10.01 15.66 12.55
CA ALA A 110 -10.30 14.37 13.20
C ALA A 110 -9.12 13.77 14.00
N MET A 111 -7.88 14.18 13.73
CA MET A 111 -6.68 13.79 14.48
C MET A 111 -6.09 14.92 15.33
N LEU A 112 -6.66 16.13 15.26
CA LEU A 112 -6.12 17.33 15.91
C LEU A 112 -5.97 17.12 17.43
N GLN A 113 -7.00 16.65 18.13
CA GLN A 113 -6.94 16.48 19.59
C GLN A 113 -5.85 15.49 20.05
N LYS A 114 -5.68 14.36 19.35
CA LYS A 114 -4.61 13.39 19.65
C LYS A 114 -3.22 13.99 19.39
N THR A 115 -3.12 14.81 18.35
CA THR A 115 -1.87 15.45 17.92
C THR A 115 -1.47 16.58 18.87
N LEU A 116 -2.43 17.40 19.34
CA LEU A 116 -2.20 18.42 20.36
C LEU A 116 -1.66 17.80 21.67
N THR A 117 -2.24 16.71 22.15
CA THR A 117 -1.72 15.98 23.33
C THR A 117 -0.31 15.41 23.12
N ALA A 118 0.06 15.04 21.89
CA ALA A 118 1.42 14.60 21.57
C ALA A 118 2.41 15.78 21.49
N VAL A 119 1.99 16.90 20.89
CA VAL A 119 2.76 18.14 20.75
C VAL A 119 3.06 18.77 22.11
N GLU A 120 2.06 18.85 22.99
CA GLU A 120 2.20 19.33 24.37
C GLU A 120 3.28 18.55 25.13
N GLN A 121 3.25 17.21 25.02
CA GLN A 121 4.24 16.33 25.65
C GLN A 121 5.63 16.39 25.00
N ALA A 122 5.72 16.81 23.74
CA ALA A 122 6.99 17.03 23.02
C ALA A 122 7.54 18.46 23.21
N GLY A 123 6.79 19.37 23.83
CA GLY A 123 7.17 20.78 24.03
C GLY A 123 7.17 21.62 22.74
N ILE A 124 6.41 21.23 21.72
CA ILE A 124 6.30 21.96 20.44
C ILE A 124 5.24 23.08 20.58
N SER A 125 5.47 24.27 19.98
CA SER A 125 4.45 25.34 20.02
C SER A 125 3.25 25.02 19.12
N THR A 126 2.05 25.34 19.59
CA THR A 126 0.81 25.32 18.80
C THR A 126 0.84 26.27 17.61
N ASP A 127 1.65 27.34 17.65
CA ASP A 127 1.80 28.30 16.55
C ASP A 127 2.45 27.69 15.29
N ARG A 128 2.98 26.45 15.42
CA ARG A 128 3.54 25.66 14.31
C ARG A 128 2.58 24.59 13.79
N ILE A 129 1.30 24.64 14.19
CA ILE A 129 0.27 23.69 13.80
C ILE A 129 -0.75 24.36 12.88
N TYR A 130 -1.07 23.70 11.77
CA TYR A 130 -2.12 24.10 10.84
C TYR A 130 -3.18 23.00 10.71
N ALA A 131 -4.44 23.40 10.70
CA ALA A 131 -5.57 22.53 10.43
C ALA A 131 -5.63 22.20 8.93
N PHE A 132 -5.60 20.92 8.58
CA PHE A 132 -5.88 20.48 7.22
C PHE A 132 -7.40 20.41 7.02
N ASP A 133 -7.96 21.50 6.51
CA ASP A 133 -9.39 21.68 6.27
C ASP A 133 -9.97 20.53 5.44
N THR A 134 -11.08 19.97 5.92
CA THR A 134 -11.91 18.97 5.24
C THR A 134 -13.38 19.29 5.52
N GLU A 135 -14.31 18.43 5.11
CA GLU A 135 -15.73 18.54 5.50
C GLU A 135 -15.96 18.53 7.03
N THR A 136 -15.00 18.02 7.81
CA THR A 136 -15.05 18.09 9.27
C THR A 136 -14.53 19.46 9.73
N GLU A 137 -15.39 20.23 10.40
CA GLU A 137 -15.02 21.52 10.99
C GLU A 137 -13.82 21.38 11.94
N ASN A 138 -12.95 22.40 11.97
CA ASN A 138 -11.84 22.48 12.91
C ASN A 138 -12.37 22.70 14.35
N PRO A 139 -12.21 21.73 15.28
CA PRO A 139 -12.74 21.84 16.64
C PRO A 139 -11.98 22.84 17.53
N ASN A 140 -10.86 23.41 17.06
CA ASN A 140 -10.15 24.47 17.76
C ASN A 140 -9.81 25.65 16.82
N PRO A 141 -10.62 26.73 16.81
CA PRO A 141 -10.43 27.86 15.90
C PRO A 141 -9.20 28.74 16.20
N SER A 142 -8.42 28.45 17.26
CA SER A 142 -7.10 29.08 17.43
C SER A 142 -6.00 28.45 16.56
N ILE A 143 -6.24 27.24 16.02
CA ILE A 143 -5.35 26.59 15.05
C ILE A 143 -5.71 27.11 13.66
N LEU A 144 -4.75 27.73 12.98
CA LEU A 144 -4.96 28.33 11.65
C LEU A 144 -5.24 27.26 10.59
N SER A 145 -6.15 27.56 9.67
CA SER A 145 -6.33 26.78 8.45
C SER A 145 -5.04 26.75 7.61
N TRP A 146 -4.70 25.56 7.07
CA TRP A 146 -3.59 25.40 6.14
C TRP A 146 -3.77 26.19 4.83
N ASN A 147 -5.00 26.58 4.46
CA ASN A 147 -5.24 27.39 3.27
C ASN A 147 -4.54 28.76 3.35
N SER A 148 -4.26 29.28 4.55
CA SER A 148 -3.42 30.48 4.74
C SER A 148 -2.01 30.31 4.16
N LEU A 149 -1.46 29.09 4.17
CA LEU A 149 -0.17 28.78 3.51
C LEU A 149 -0.25 28.90 1.97
N LEU A 150 -1.45 28.92 1.39
CA LEU A 150 -1.64 29.09 -0.05
C LEU A 150 -1.82 30.58 -0.45
N GLU A 151 -1.88 31.51 0.50
CA GLU A 151 -2.19 32.93 0.25
C GLU A 151 -0.93 33.80 -0.01
N HIS A 152 0.27 33.24 0.20
CA HIS A 152 1.55 33.94 0.08
C HIS A 152 2.09 34.09 -1.36
N GLY A 153 1.24 34.05 -2.38
CA GLY A 153 1.65 34.07 -3.79
C GLY A 153 2.19 32.71 -4.28
N GLU A 154 3.14 32.72 -5.22
CA GLU A 154 3.79 31.51 -5.75
C GLU A 154 5.33 31.63 -5.71
N ALA A 155 6.01 30.50 -5.54
CA ALA A 155 7.47 30.43 -5.64
C ALA A 155 7.96 29.11 -6.29
N ASP A 156 9.13 29.16 -6.94
CA ASP A 156 9.76 28.00 -7.58
C ASP A 156 10.28 26.98 -6.54
N TRP A 157 10.26 25.69 -6.89
CA TRP A 157 10.85 24.64 -6.07
C TRP A 157 12.38 24.65 -6.08
N VAL A 158 13.00 24.08 -5.05
CA VAL A 158 14.46 24.01 -4.91
C VAL A 158 15.04 22.99 -5.90
N SER A 159 16.06 23.41 -6.68
CA SER A 159 16.80 22.52 -7.57
C SER A 159 17.92 21.79 -6.81
N VAL A 160 17.69 20.52 -6.48
CA VAL A 160 18.58 19.72 -5.65
C VAL A 160 19.75 19.16 -6.47
N GLN A 161 20.98 19.50 -6.07
CA GLN A 161 22.20 19.12 -6.79
C GLN A 161 22.57 17.63 -6.61
N SER A 162 22.47 17.11 -5.37
CA SER A 162 22.72 15.71 -5.04
C SER A 162 21.43 14.96 -4.63
N PRO A 163 20.49 14.69 -5.55
CA PRO A 163 19.19 14.08 -5.21
C PRO A 163 19.29 12.65 -4.65
N HIS A 164 20.47 12.02 -4.71
CA HIS A 164 20.77 10.71 -4.13
C HIS A 164 21.39 10.78 -2.72
N GLU A 165 21.76 11.97 -2.25
CA GLU A 165 22.27 12.25 -0.90
C GLU A 165 21.27 13.09 -0.09
N THR A 166 20.52 13.98 -0.75
CA THR A 166 19.47 14.80 -0.13
C THR A 166 18.22 13.96 0.19
N VAL A 167 17.81 14.01 1.45
CA VAL A 167 16.59 13.37 1.95
C VAL A 167 15.36 14.15 1.48
N ALA A 168 14.38 13.44 0.94
CA ALA A 168 13.06 13.97 0.58
C ALA A 168 11.98 13.58 1.60
N THR A 169 12.05 12.37 2.17
CA THR A 169 11.07 11.92 3.18
C THR A 169 11.69 11.18 4.36
N TYR A 170 11.04 11.26 5.51
CA TYR A 170 11.23 10.34 6.63
C TYR A 170 10.05 9.36 6.69
N ASN A 171 10.33 8.07 6.45
CA ASN A 171 9.32 7.02 6.40
C ASN A 171 9.34 6.20 7.70
N SER A 172 8.20 6.07 8.39
CA SER A 172 8.09 5.25 9.60
C SER A 172 8.06 3.76 9.28
N THR A 173 8.94 2.98 9.91
CA THR A 173 9.11 1.54 9.70
C THR A 173 8.79 0.76 10.99
N SER A 174 8.13 -0.39 10.86
CA SER A 174 7.77 -1.25 12.00
C SER A 174 8.95 -2.09 12.46
N GLY A 175 9.81 -1.47 13.28
CA GLY A 175 10.97 -2.13 13.87
C GLY A 175 10.61 -3.39 14.67
N THR A 176 11.50 -4.38 14.65
CA THR A 176 11.38 -5.62 15.44
C THR A 176 11.51 -5.40 16.96
N SER A 177 12.00 -4.23 17.36
CA SER A 177 12.47 -3.89 18.71
C SER A 177 11.50 -3.04 19.54
N GLY A 178 10.21 -3.03 19.19
CA GLY A 178 9.16 -2.39 19.99
C GLY A 178 8.57 -1.11 19.38
N LEU A 179 9.37 -0.05 19.27
CA LEU A 179 8.94 1.26 18.73
C LEU A 179 9.38 1.46 17.26
N PRO A 180 8.65 2.25 16.45
CA PRO A 180 9.00 2.51 15.04
C PRO A 180 10.38 3.17 14.87
N LYS A 181 11.10 2.79 13.81
CA LYS A 181 12.32 3.48 13.33
C LYS A 181 11.95 4.38 12.15
N ALA A 182 12.51 5.59 12.05
CA ALA A 182 12.31 6.46 10.88
C ALA A 182 13.47 6.29 9.89
N ALA A 183 13.19 5.85 8.66
CA ALA A 183 14.17 5.71 7.58
C ALA A 183 14.26 7.01 6.77
N MET A 184 15.49 7.45 6.46
CA MET A 184 15.75 8.64 5.65
C MET A 184 15.82 8.27 4.16
N ILE A 185 14.89 8.78 3.37
CA ILE A 185 14.65 8.37 1.97
C ILE A 185 14.89 9.55 1.04
N THR A 186 15.70 9.34 -0.01
CA THR A 186 16.22 10.42 -0.88
C THR A 186 15.30 10.72 -2.07
N HIS A 187 15.48 11.88 -2.73
CA HIS A 187 14.70 12.20 -3.94
C HIS A 187 14.87 11.13 -5.02
N SER A 188 16.09 10.61 -5.20
CA SER A 188 16.41 9.59 -6.20
C SER A 188 15.75 8.23 -5.93
N TYR A 189 15.55 7.84 -4.66
CA TYR A 189 14.71 6.68 -4.32
C TYR A 189 13.29 6.86 -4.88
N HIS A 190 12.65 8.00 -4.61
CA HIS A 190 11.26 8.23 -5.02
C HIS A 190 11.13 8.35 -6.54
N VAL A 191 12.11 8.95 -7.21
CA VAL A 191 12.19 8.97 -8.68
C VAL A 191 12.29 7.56 -9.25
N SER A 192 13.14 6.69 -8.69
CA SER A 192 13.26 5.29 -9.13
C SER A 192 11.94 4.52 -8.93
N GLN A 193 11.31 4.65 -7.76
CA GLN A 193 10.08 3.93 -7.41
C GLN A 193 8.83 4.44 -8.15
N ALA A 194 8.83 5.71 -8.57
CA ALA A 194 7.80 6.25 -9.46
C ALA A 194 8.06 5.86 -10.92
N ALA A 195 9.32 5.85 -11.37
CA ALA A 195 9.72 5.44 -12.72
C ALA A 195 9.42 3.95 -13.00
N ALA A 196 9.56 3.07 -12.00
CA ALA A 196 9.18 1.65 -12.09
C ALA A 196 7.68 1.39 -12.36
N GLN A 197 6.83 2.43 -12.33
CA GLN A 197 5.41 2.38 -12.67
C GLN A 197 5.07 3.09 -13.98
N CYS A 198 6.07 3.76 -14.58
CA CYS A 198 6.00 4.33 -15.91
C CYS A 198 6.25 3.25 -16.98
N GLY A 199 5.66 3.44 -18.15
CA GLY A 199 5.77 2.51 -19.26
C GLY A 199 4.50 2.49 -20.09
N GLU A 200 4.66 2.12 -21.37
CA GLU A 200 3.55 1.99 -22.30
C GLU A 200 2.65 0.81 -21.93
N THR A 201 1.35 0.92 -22.22
CA THR A 201 0.32 -0.08 -21.96
C THR A 201 -0.53 -0.28 -23.20
N GLY A 202 -0.92 -1.54 -23.48
CA GLY A 202 -1.85 -1.87 -24.57
C GLY A 202 -3.30 -1.43 -24.33
N TYR A 203 -3.53 -0.51 -23.40
CA TYR A 203 -4.84 -0.01 -22.97
C TYR A 203 -4.71 1.41 -22.40
N ALA A 204 -5.79 2.19 -22.44
CA ALA A 204 -5.86 3.51 -21.83
C ALA A 204 -5.89 3.41 -20.30
N ARG A 205 -5.05 4.17 -19.60
CA ARG A 205 -4.87 4.06 -18.14
C ARG A 205 -5.82 5.00 -17.39
N SER A 206 -6.58 4.42 -16.47
CA SER A 206 -7.34 5.08 -15.40
C SER A 206 -7.04 4.34 -14.08
N ARG A 207 -6.85 5.07 -12.98
CA ARG A 207 -6.34 4.56 -11.69
C ARG A 207 -7.30 4.84 -10.52
N LEU A 208 -7.42 3.90 -9.59
CA LEU A 208 -8.10 4.12 -8.30
C LEU A 208 -7.13 3.88 -7.13
N LEU A 209 -6.96 4.89 -6.27
CA LEU A 209 -5.99 4.89 -5.17
C LEU A 209 -6.68 5.06 -3.80
N THR A 210 -6.65 4.01 -2.99
CA THR A 210 -7.11 3.97 -1.59
C THR A 210 -5.95 4.03 -0.58
N LEU A 211 -4.70 3.93 -1.04
CA LEU A 211 -3.51 3.88 -0.21
C LEU A 211 -3.00 5.31 0.08
N PRO A 212 -2.85 5.72 1.36
CA PRO A 212 -2.42 7.06 1.68
C PRO A 212 -0.90 7.26 1.43
N PRO A 213 -0.44 8.44 0.96
CA PRO A 213 0.94 8.61 0.51
C PRO A 213 2.01 8.65 1.61
N PHE A 214 1.66 8.63 2.90
CA PHE A 214 2.64 8.44 3.98
C PHE A 214 3.28 7.03 3.98
N HIS A 215 2.65 6.05 3.35
CA HIS A 215 3.24 4.73 3.15
C HIS A 215 4.12 4.72 1.90
N ALA A 216 5.27 4.04 1.98
CA ALA A 216 6.22 3.88 0.87
C ALA A 216 5.65 3.18 -0.38
N PHE A 217 4.49 2.51 -0.27
CA PHE A 217 3.71 2.01 -1.39
C PHE A 217 2.93 3.14 -2.10
N GLY A 218 2.28 4.02 -1.34
CA GLY A 218 1.48 5.13 -1.87
C GLY A 218 2.32 6.26 -2.46
N SER A 219 3.42 6.63 -1.79
CA SER A 219 4.23 7.83 -2.10
C SER A 219 4.71 7.96 -3.56
N PRO A 220 5.08 6.88 -4.31
CA PRO A 220 5.58 7.02 -5.67
C PRO A 220 4.46 6.96 -6.74
N ILE A 221 3.25 6.53 -6.38
CA ILE A 221 2.13 6.37 -7.33
C ILE A 221 1.73 7.73 -7.89
N LEU A 222 1.49 8.72 -7.02
CA LEU A 222 1.02 10.06 -7.40
C LEU A 222 2.02 10.81 -8.32
N PRO A 223 3.33 10.89 -8.01
CA PRO A 223 4.35 11.35 -8.96
C PRO A 223 4.27 10.69 -10.33
N SER A 224 4.11 9.35 -10.39
CA SER A 224 4.02 8.63 -11.65
C SER A 224 2.73 8.93 -12.43
N SER A 225 1.60 9.17 -11.74
CA SER A 225 0.34 9.57 -12.38
C SER A 225 0.44 10.97 -12.98
N ILE A 226 0.94 11.94 -12.20
CA ILE A 226 1.08 13.35 -12.60
C ILE A 226 2.02 13.46 -13.81
N ARG A 227 3.18 12.80 -13.76
CA ARG A 227 4.17 12.83 -14.86
C ARG A 227 3.64 12.23 -16.18
N GLN A 228 2.71 11.28 -16.10
CA GLN A 228 2.14 10.58 -17.28
C GLN A 228 0.76 11.10 -17.69
N GLY A 229 0.15 12.03 -16.94
CA GLY A 229 -1.21 12.51 -17.22
C GLY A 229 -2.29 11.45 -17.02
N ILE A 230 -2.09 10.48 -16.11
CA ILE A 230 -3.03 9.36 -15.89
C ILE A 230 -4.15 9.80 -14.92
N PRO A 231 -5.43 9.81 -15.34
CA PRO A 231 -6.57 10.03 -14.44
C PRO A 231 -6.51 9.07 -13.25
N THR A 232 -6.47 9.64 -12.05
CA THR A 232 -6.24 8.94 -10.79
C THR A 232 -7.29 9.40 -9.79
N TYR A 233 -8.28 8.54 -9.59
CA TYR A 233 -9.37 8.71 -8.64
C TYR A 233 -8.85 8.42 -7.23
N ILE A 234 -8.96 9.41 -6.36
CA ILE A 234 -8.48 9.37 -4.98
C ILE A 234 -9.65 8.97 -4.08
N MET A 235 -9.45 7.91 -3.31
CA MET A 235 -10.37 7.51 -2.24
C MET A 235 -9.74 7.79 -0.89
N ARG A 236 -10.45 8.60 -0.09
CA ARG A 236 -10.07 9.02 1.26
C ARG A 236 -9.73 7.87 2.21
N ARG A 237 -10.44 6.76 2.07
CA ARG A 237 -10.21 5.45 2.69
C ARG A 237 -10.85 4.36 1.83
N TYR A 238 -10.42 3.10 1.97
CA TYR A 238 -11.17 1.98 1.39
C TYR A 238 -12.55 1.87 2.04
N ALA A 239 -13.59 1.80 1.22
CA ALA A 239 -14.94 1.39 1.58
C ALA A 239 -15.48 0.58 0.39
N GLU A 240 -16.01 -0.61 0.66
CA GLU A 240 -16.26 -1.64 -0.37
C GLU A 240 -17.22 -1.18 -1.48
N ALA A 241 -18.44 -0.78 -1.13
CA ALA A 241 -19.42 -0.36 -2.14
C ALA A 241 -18.96 0.88 -2.94
N PRO A 242 -18.43 1.97 -2.34
CA PRO A 242 -17.84 3.07 -3.09
C PRO A 242 -16.64 2.67 -3.98
N PHE A 243 -15.80 1.73 -3.54
CA PHE A 243 -14.64 1.24 -4.31
C PHE A 243 -15.08 0.47 -5.56
N LEU A 244 -16.03 -0.45 -5.41
CA LEU A 244 -16.60 -1.22 -6.52
C LEU A 244 -17.39 -0.31 -7.49
N ASN A 245 -18.20 0.61 -6.97
CA ASN A 245 -18.92 1.60 -7.77
C ASN A 245 -17.95 2.49 -8.58
N ALA A 246 -16.87 2.97 -7.97
CA ALA A 246 -15.86 3.77 -8.66
C ALA A 246 -15.15 3.00 -9.78
N ILE A 247 -14.88 1.70 -9.60
CA ILE A 247 -14.30 0.84 -10.65
C ILE A 247 -15.24 0.76 -11.85
N ALA A 248 -16.52 0.44 -11.63
CA ALA A 248 -17.51 0.32 -12.69
C ALA A 248 -17.77 1.66 -13.40
N GLN A 249 -18.04 2.72 -12.62
CA GLN A 249 -18.45 4.03 -13.11
C GLN A 249 -17.35 4.75 -13.91
N TYR A 250 -16.10 4.67 -13.46
CA TYR A 250 -14.96 5.35 -14.09
C TYR A 250 -14.08 4.42 -14.94
N ARG A 251 -14.53 3.17 -15.14
CA ARG A 251 -13.84 2.09 -15.87
C ARG A 251 -12.36 2.01 -15.52
N ILE A 252 -12.09 1.84 -14.22
CA ILE A 252 -10.74 1.85 -13.65
C ILE A 252 -9.92 0.67 -14.18
N SER A 253 -8.79 0.98 -14.82
CA SER A 253 -7.89 -0.02 -15.41
C SER A 253 -6.78 -0.53 -14.48
N GLU A 254 -6.37 0.29 -13.51
CA GLU A 254 -5.31 -0.02 -12.55
C GLU A 254 -5.76 0.32 -11.13
N THR A 255 -5.51 -0.56 -10.17
CA THR A 255 -5.71 -0.24 -8.75
C THR A 255 -4.60 -0.86 -7.89
N PHE A 256 -4.45 -0.33 -6.68
CA PHE A 256 -3.37 -0.65 -5.76
C PHE A 256 -4.00 -1.01 -4.41
N VAL A 257 -3.86 -2.28 -3.99
CA VAL A 257 -4.61 -2.84 -2.86
C VAL A 257 -3.74 -3.69 -1.94
N PRO A 258 -3.98 -3.67 -0.62
CA PRO A 258 -3.37 -4.64 0.29
C PRO A 258 -4.08 -6.01 0.16
N PRO A 259 -3.41 -7.13 0.51
CA PRO A 259 -3.98 -8.48 0.47
C PRO A 259 -5.40 -8.66 1.03
N PRO A 260 -5.82 -8.04 2.16
CA PRO A 260 -7.18 -8.22 2.68
C PRO A 260 -8.27 -7.71 1.74
N VAL A 261 -8.00 -6.64 0.99
CA VAL A 261 -8.95 -6.10 -0.01
C VAL A 261 -9.02 -7.03 -1.20
N LEU A 262 -7.89 -7.46 -1.76
CA LEU A 262 -7.85 -8.44 -2.86
C LEU A 262 -8.64 -9.72 -2.53
N MET A 263 -8.55 -10.17 -1.28
CA MET A 263 -9.22 -11.36 -0.76
C MET A 263 -10.67 -11.15 -0.29
N ALA A 264 -11.17 -9.90 -0.32
CA ALA A 264 -12.57 -9.58 -0.08
C ALA A 264 -13.36 -9.50 -1.40
N LEU A 265 -12.77 -8.91 -2.45
CA LEU A 265 -13.44 -8.69 -3.74
C LEU A 265 -14.24 -9.89 -4.29
N PRO A 266 -13.67 -11.12 -4.47
CA PRO A 266 -14.42 -12.25 -5.03
C PRO A 266 -15.43 -12.89 -4.06
N LYS A 267 -15.66 -12.30 -2.88
CA LYS A 267 -16.66 -12.71 -1.88
C LYS A 267 -17.78 -11.67 -1.74
N SER A 268 -17.69 -10.55 -2.46
CA SER A 268 -18.64 -9.45 -2.38
C SER A 268 -19.82 -9.67 -3.34
N GLU A 269 -21.05 -9.54 -2.84
CA GLU A 269 -22.25 -9.59 -3.68
C GLU A 269 -22.31 -8.41 -4.69
N LEU A 270 -21.53 -7.35 -4.44
CA LEU A 270 -21.40 -6.18 -5.31
C LEU A 270 -20.32 -6.33 -6.39
N ALA A 271 -19.45 -7.35 -6.31
CA ALA A 271 -18.36 -7.56 -7.25
C ALA A 271 -18.82 -8.39 -8.46
N THR A 272 -19.47 -7.73 -9.42
CA THR A 272 -19.89 -8.38 -10.68
C THR A 272 -18.79 -8.33 -11.74
N ARG A 273 -18.83 -9.27 -12.70
CA ARG A 273 -17.91 -9.23 -13.85
C ARG A 273 -18.09 -7.96 -14.69
N GLU A 274 -19.33 -7.49 -14.87
CA GLU A 274 -19.63 -6.24 -15.57
C GLU A 274 -19.04 -5.01 -14.88
N GLY A 275 -19.04 -4.98 -13.53
CA GLY A 275 -18.45 -3.89 -12.77
C GLY A 275 -16.91 -3.89 -12.78
N LEU A 276 -16.27 -5.04 -12.97
CA LEU A 276 -14.82 -5.22 -12.86
C LEU A 276 -14.12 -5.53 -14.21
N ASP A 277 -14.86 -5.61 -15.33
CA ASP A 277 -14.33 -5.92 -16.68
C ASP A 277 -13.28 -4.91 -17.20
N SER A 278 -13.21 -3.73 -16.58
CA SER A 278 -12.27 -2.67 -16.92
C SER A 278 -10.88 -2.86 -16.29
N LEU A 279 -10.77 -3.63 -15.20
CA LEU A 279 -9.50 -3.83 -14.48
C LEU A 279 -8.51 -4.69 -15.29
N ARG A 280 -7.36 -4.11 -15.61
CA ARG A 280 -6.27 -4.73 -16.37
C ARG A 280 -5.04 -5.05 -15.50
N SER A 281 -4.80 -4.30 -14.42
CA SER A 281 -3.63 -4.49 -13.54
C SER A 281 -3.94 -4.16 -12.09
N ILE A 282 -4.05 -5.17 -11.24
CA ILE A 282 -4.20 -4.99 -9.78
C ILE A 282 -2.83 -5.16 -9.12
N TRP A 283 -2.24 -4.07 -8.64
CA TRP A 283 -0.98 -4.11 -7.89
C TRP A 283 -1.26 -4.48 -6.43
N MET A 284 -0.57 -5.51 -5.91
CA MET A 284 -0.78 -6.01 -4.54
C MET A 284 0.57 -6.32 -3.87
N GLY A 285 0.71 -5.97 -2.59
CA GLY A 285 1.93 -6.25 -1.83
C GLY A 285 1.79 -5.97 -0.33
N GLY A 286 2.85 -6.28 0.43
CA GLY A 286 2.90 -6.16 1.91
C GLY A 286 2.69 -7.47 2.65
N ALA A 287 2.09 -8.46 1.99
CA ALA A 287 2.20 -9.89 2.28
C ALA A 287 1.89 -10.68 1.00
N SER A 288 2.39 -11.91 0.89
CA SER A 288 2.11 -12.79 -0.25
C SER A 288 0.66 -13.28 -0.24
N VAL A 289 0.06 -13.45 -1.43
CA VAL A 289 -1.25 -14.10 -1.62
C VAL A 289 -1.06 -15.23 -2.62
N LYS A 290 -1.46 -16.45 -2.25
CA LYS A 290 -1.24 -17.65 -3.07
C LYS A 290 -2.09 -17.64 -4.33
N PHE A 291 -1.58 -18.10 -5.47
CA PHE A 291 -2.32 -18.04 -6.75
C PHE A 291 -3.71 -18.70 -6.66
N ALA A 292 -3.82 -19.83 -5.96
CA ALA A 292 -5.10 -20.51 -5.72
C ALA A 292 -6.16 -19.62 -5.00
N GLN A 293 -5.72 -18.66 -4.17
CA GLN A 293 -6.58 -17.69 -3.49
C GLN A 293 -6.91 -16.48 -4.39
N GLN A 294 -6.02 -16.14 -5.33
CA GLN A 294 -6.26 -15.10 -6.35
C GLN A 294 -7.24 -15.55 -7.43
N LYS A 295 -7.23 -16.84 -7.79
CA LYS A 295 -7.99 -17.42 -8.92
C LYS A 295 -9.47 -16.97 -9.00
N PRO A 296 -10.28 -16.99 -7.92
CA PRO A 296 -11.70 -16.61 -8.00
C PRO A 296 -11.95 -15.15 -8.38
N LEU A 297 -10.96 -14.25 -8.22
CA LEU A 297 -11.09 -12.86 -8.65
C LEU A 297 -10.93 -12.74 -10.17
N TYR A 298 -10.07 -13.53 -10.81
CA TYR A 298 -9.84 -13.46 -12.26
C TYR A 298 -11.10 -13.72 -13.09
N ASP A 299 -12.05 -14.51 -12.58
CA ASP A 299 -13.32 -14.79 -13.26
C ASP A 299 -14.24 -13.54 -13.35
N LEU A 300 -13.93 -12.48 -12.57
CA LEU A 300 -14.63 -11.18 -12.57
C LEU A 300 -13.89 -10.08 -13.36
N LEU A 301 -12.62 -10.25 -13.69
CA LEU A 301 -11.81 -9.20 -14.33
C LEU A 301 -11.91 -9.21 -15.87
N HIS A 302 -11.21 -8.27 -16.51
CA HIS A 302 -10.86 -8.35 -17.93
C HIS A 302 -10.12 -9.67 -18.24
N GLU A 303 -10.23 -10.21 -19.46
CA GLU A 303 -9.51 -11.44 -19.86
C GLU A 303 -7.98 -11.29 -19.78
N ASP A 304 -7.43 -10.25 -20.40
CA ASP A 304 -6.03 -9.79 -20.25
C ASP A 304 -5.66 -9.20 -18.86
N ALA A 305 -6.44 -9.45 -17.79
CA ALA A 305 -6.10 -8.91 -16.47
C ALA A 305 -4.88 -9.60 -15.87
N CYS A 306 -4.11 -8.86 -15.09
CA CYS A 306 -3.05 -9.40 -14.24
C CYS A 306 -3.19 -8.87 -12.80
N ILE A 307 -3.16 -9.78 -11.83
CA ILE A 307 -2.85 -9.45 -10.44
C ILE A 307 -1.33 -9.51 -10.34
N ARG A 308 -0.72 -8.43 -9.86
CA ARG A 308 0.72 -8.22 -9.88
C ARG A 308 1.24 -8.10 -8.46
N GLY A 309 1.79 -9.21 -7.95
CA GLY A 309 2.51 -9.28 -6.70
C GLY A 309 3.75 -8.36 -6.74
N VAL A 310 3.89 -7.56 -5.69
CA VAL A 310 5.01 -6.64 -5.43
C VAL A 310 5.69 -7.05 -4.13
N TRP A 311 7.02 -7.14 -4.15
CA TRP A 311 7.83 -7.33 -2.97
C TRP A 311 8.94 -6.29 -2.88
N GLY A 312 9.26 -5.93 -1.64
CA GLY A 312 10.25 -4.91 -1.30
C GLY A 312 9.99 -4.38 0.11
N MET A 313 10.81 -3.42 0.52
CA MET A 313 10.79 -2.84 1.86
C MET A 313 11.12 -1.34 1.78
N THR A 314 10.93 -0.60 2.87
CA THR A 314 11.15 0.86 2.88
C THR A 314 12.60 1.23 2.63
N GLU A 315 13.49 0.30 2.95
CA GLU A 315 14.94 0.39 2.93
C GLU A 315 15.51 0.24 1.51
N SER A 316 14.89 -0.59 0.66
CA SER A 316 15.35 -0.92 -0.71
C SER A 316 14.50 -0.27 -1.81
N GLY A 317 13.23 0.01 -1.54
CA GLY A 317 12.22 0.29 -2.53
C GLY A 317 11.05 -0.68 -2.36
N TRP A 318 9.84 -0.15 -2.21
CA TRP A 318 8.62 -0.96 -2.12
C TRP A 318 8.47 -1.91 -3.31
N ILE A 319 8.76 -1.41 -4.52
CA ILE A 319 8.90 -2.18 -5.74
C ILE A 319 10.38 -2.56 -5.87
N THR A 320 10.80 -3.63 -5.20
CA THR A 320 12.11 -4.27 -5.36
C THR A 320 12.02 -5.38 -6.40
N CYS A 321 11.04 -6.27 -6.26
CA CYS A 321 10.60 -7.19 -7.31
C CYS A 321 9.11 -6.99 -7.61
N VAL A 322 8.72 -7.27 -8.85
CA VAL A 322 7.33 -7.27 -9.27
C VAL A 322 7.08 -8.33 -10.35
N GLN A 323 5.90 -8.95 -10.32
CA GLN A 323 5.41 -9.74 -11.47
C GLN A 323 5.28 -8.84 -12.71
N ASP A 324 5.51 -9.40 -13.90
CA ASP A 324 5.35 -8.70 -15.18
C ASP A 324 3.87 -8.33 -15.47
N ARG A 325 3.55 -7.86 -16.68
CA ARG A 325 2.18 -7.49 -17.09
C ARG A 325 1.41 -8.66 -17.73
N THR A 326 1.74 -9.91 -17.38
CA THR A 326 0.97 -11.11 -17.78
C THR A 326 0.27 -11.74 -16.59
N ARG A 327 -0.72 -12.59 -16.85
CA ARG A 327 -1.34 -13.45 -15.83
C ARG A 327 -0.37 -14.58 -15.49
N ARG A 328 0.31 -14.46 -14.34
CA ARG A 328 1.04 -15.57 -13.72
C ARG A 328 0.07 -16.51 -13.04
N GLU A 329 0.33 -17.81 -13.16
CA GLU A 329 -0.34 -18.87 -12.38
C GLU A 329 0.63 -19.47 -11.34
N ASP A 330 1.48 -18.61 -10.78
CA ASP A 330 2.54 -18.93 -9.84
C ASP A 330 2.50 -18.02 -8.58
N ASP A 331 3.18 -18.45 -7.52
CA ASP A 331 3.31 -17.71 -6.25
C ASP A 331 4.50 -16.72 -6.25
N SER A 332 5.13 -16.43 -7.39
CA SER A 332 6.33 -15.60 -7.43
C SER A 332 6.03 -14.13 -7.13
N VAL A 333 7.04 -13.41 -6.64
CA VAL A 333 7.05 -11.94 -6.62
C VAL A 333 7.68 -11.38 -7.91
N GLY A 334 7.74 -12.20 -8.95
CA GLY A 334 8.29 -11.84 -10.26
C GLY A 334 9.79 -11.61 -10.26
N GLN A 335 10.20 -10.52 -10.92
CA GLN A 335 11.60 -10.19 -11.20
C GLN A 335 12.02 -8.89 -10.51
N PRO A 336 13.33 -8.67 -10.26
CA PRO A 336 13.85 -7.38 -9.84
C PRO A 336 13.52 -6.29 -10.86
N VAL A 337 13.21 -5.08 -10.38
CA VAL A 337 13.07 -3.92 -11.30
C VAL A 337 14.42 -3.50 -11.88
N GLU A 338 14.42 -2.74 -12.98
CA GLU A 338 15.65 -2.39 -13.69
C GLU A 338 16.67 -1.69 -12.76
N GLY A 339 17.91 -2.21 -12.76
CA GLY A 339 19.01 -1.73 -11.90
C GLY A 339 19.02 -2.29 -10.47
N PHE A 340 18.07 -3.15 -10.10
CA PHE A 340 18.05 -3.83 -8.80
C PHE A 340 18.64 -5.25 -8.94
N GLU A 341 19.37 -5.71 -7.94
CA GLU A 341 19.98 -7.04 -7.88
C GLU A 341 19.55 -7.80 -6.63
N ILE A 342 19.28 -9.09 -6.79
CA ILE A 342 19.00 -10.02 -5.70
C ILE A 342 20.12 -11.04 -5.62
N ARG A 343 20.65 -11.25 -4.42
CA ARG A 343 21.53 -12.37 -4.09
C ARG A 343 20.83 -13.22 -3.05
N ILE A 344 20.82 -14.53 -3.26
CA ILE A 344 20.36 -15.51 -2.28
C ILE A 344 21.63 -16.10 -1.64
N VAL A 345 21.70 -16.20 -0.31
CA VAL A 345 22.86 -16.75 0.40
C VAL A 345 22.47 -17.80 1.43
N ASP A 346 23.37 -18.74 1.72
CA ASP A 346 23.21 -19.70 2.80
C ASP A 346 23.54 -19.11 4.18
N ASP A 347 23.51 -19.95 5.23
CA ASP A 347 23.76 -19.55 6.63
C ASP A 347 25.22 -19.08 6.86
N ASP A 348 26.18 -19.48 6.02
CA ASP A 348 27.57 -19.00 6.04
C ASP A 348 27.77 -17.70 5.22
N GLY A 349 26.78 -17.34 4.39
CA GLY A 349 26.76 -16.13 3.55
C GLY A 349 27.23 -16.34 2.11
N GLU A 350 27.45 -17.58 1.67
CA GLU A 350 27.93 -17.89 0.32
C GLU A 350 26.79 -17.88 -0.72
N PRO A 351 27.03 -17.48 -1.99
CA PRO A 351 25.96 -17.28 -2.97
C PRO A 351 25.31 -18.57 -3.48
N ILE A 352 24.01 -18.73 -3.21
CA ILE A 352 23.18 -19.81 -3.74
C ILE A 352 22.89 -19.55 -5.24
N THR A 353 23.43 -20.43 -6.09
CA THR A 353 23.28 -20.36 -7.56
C THR A 353 22.40 -21.46 -8.18
N ALA A 354 21.87 -22.37 -7.36
CA ALA A 354 20.89 -23.36 -7.78
C ALA A 354 19.45 -22.83 -7.62
N ASP A 355 18.55 -23.27 -8.51
CA ASP A 355 17.13 -22.98 -8.41
C ASP A 355 16.44 -23.90 -7.39
N ASN A 356 15.31 -23.46 -6.82
CA ASN A 356 14.56 -24.13 -5.75
C ASN A 356 15.31 -24.29 -4.40
N VAL A 357 16.58 -23.86 -4.31
CA VAL A 357 17.34 -23.80 -3.05
C VAL A 357 17.07 -22.45 -2.38
N SER A 358 16.64 -22.48 -1.11
CA SER A 358 16.25 -21.28 -0.35
C SER A 358 17.38 -20.76 0.54
N GLY A 359 17.44 -19.44 0.74
CA GLY A 359 18.40 -18.77 1.63
C GLY A 359 18.02 -17.31 1.93
N GLU A 360 18.87 -16.55 2.64
CA GLU A 360 18.62 -15.14 2.95
C GLU A 360 18.66 -14.29 1.66
N LEU A 361 17.63 -13.46 1.49
CA LEU A 361 17.53 -12.53 0.37
C LEU A 361 18.26 -11.22 0.69
N LEU A 362 19.34 -10.98 -0.04
CA LEU A 362 20.13 -9.76 0.00
C LEU A 362 19.86 -8.92 -1.25
N VAL A 363 19.66 -7.61 -1.08
CA VAL A 363 19.23 -6.71 -2.16
C VAL A 363 20.24 -5.58 -2.37
N ARG A 364 20.69 -5.38 -3.60
CA ARG A 364 21.45 -4.18 -3.99
C ARG A 364 20.61 -3.35 -4.93
N VAL A 365 20.45 -2.07 -4.60
CA VAL A 365 19.58 -1.13 -5.32
C VAL A 365 20.35 0.15 -5.66
N PRO A 366 19.96 0.93 -6.69
CA PRO A 366 20.66 2.16 -7.03
C PRO A 366 20.58 3.23 -5.93
N HIS A 367 19.46 3.27 -5.20
CA HIS A 367 19.11 4.31 -4.23
C HIS A 367 18.41 3.70 -2.99
N PRO A 368 19.17 3.14 -2.03
CA PRO A 368 18.62 2.63 -0.77
C PRO A 368 18.20 3.78 0.16
N LEU A 369 17.72 3.48 1.36
CA LEU A 369 17.71 4.45 2.46
C LEU A 369 19.14 4.98 2.71
N LEU A 370 19.23 6.23 3.16
CA LEU A 370 20.50 6.84 3.56
C LEU A 370 20.95 6.32 4.94
N SER A 371 20.02 6.22 5.89
CA SER A 371 20.16 5.62 7.23
C SER A 371 18.84 5.74 8.01
N TYR A 372 18.78 5.19 9.23
CA TYR A 372 17.69 5.51 10.17
C TYR A 372 18.05 6.71 11.05
N ILE A 373 17.10 7.63 11.28
CA ILE A 373 17.31 8.84 12.09
C ILE A 373 17.81 8.47 13.49
N SER A 374 18.93 9.07 13.89
CA SER A 374 19.57 8.90 15.21
C SER A 374 19.85 7.44 15.63
N ASN A 375 19.87 6.49 14.68
CA ASN A 375 20.01 5.06 14.98
C ASN A 375 21.10 4.39 14.12
N PRO A 376 22.39 4.60 14.45
CA PRO A 376 23.50 4.02 13.70
C PRO A 376 23.58 2.49 13.83
N ALA A 377 23.14 1.92 14.95
CA ALA A 377 23.07 0.46 15.13
C ALA A 377 22.08 -0.17 14.14
N ALA A 378 20.84 0.32 14.09
CA ALA A 378 19.84 -0.11 13.11
C ALA A 378 20.30 0.11 11.66
N THR A 379 21.07 1.17 11.42
CA THR A 379 21.62 1.47 10.09
C THR A 379 22.65 0.41 9.69
N ALA A 380 23.59 0.07 10.58
CA ALA A 380 24.56 -0.99 10.32
C ALA A 380 23.89 -2.38 10.17
N GLU A 381 22.88 -2.69 10.99
CA GLU A 381 22.08 -3.92 10.92
C GLU A 381 21.37 -4.12 9.58
N ALA A 382 20.98 -3.03 8.90
CA ALA A 382 20.22 -3.09 7.65
C ALA A 382 21.08 -3.43 6.43
N PHE A 383 22.41 -3.35 6.52
CA PHE A 383 23.33 -3.71 5.45
C PHE A 383 24.17 -4.94 5.82
N THR A 384 24.75 -5.55 4.80
CA THR A 384 25.87 -6.50 4.97
C THR A 384 27.12 -5.79 5.52
N PRO A 385 28.06 -6.49 6.19
CA PRO A 385 29.24 -5.85 6.79
C PRO A 385 30.14 -5.06 5.82
N CYS A 386 30.06 -5.34 4.51
CA CYS A 386 30.76 -4.61 3.45
C CYS A 386 29.93 -3.46 2.83
N GLY A 387 28.72 -3.19 3.32
CA GLY A 387 27.81 -2.14 2.83
C GLY A 387 27.17 -2.40 1.45
N ALA A 388 27.55 -3.48 0.76
CA ALA A 388 27.23 -3.68 -0.66
C ALA A 388 25.78 -4.14 -0.94
N TYR A 389 25.12 -4.76 0.04
CA TYR A 389 23.73 -5.24 -0.05
C TYR A 389 22.98 -4.90 1.24
N LEU A 390 21.69 -4.59 1.11
CA LEU A 390 20.72 -4.56 2.20
C LEU A 390 20.34 -5.99 2.62
N ARG A 391 20.12 -6.18 3.93
CA ARG A 391 19.56 -7.41 4.51
C ARG A 391 18.05 -7.27 4.64
N THR A 392 17.30 -8.12 3.96
CA THR A 392 15.82 -8.07 4.04
C THR A 392 15.27 -8.71 5.31
N GLY A 393 15.95 -9.75 5.80
CA GLY A 393 15.40 -10.69 6.78
C GLY A 393 14.31 -11.61 6.19
N ASP A 394 14.15 -11.66 4.87
CA ASP A 394 13.33 -12.63 4.13
C ASP A 394 14.19 -13.83 3.70
N ILE A 395 13.58 -15.02 3.73
CA ILE A 395 14.09 -16.24 3.10
C ILE A 395 13.33 -16.47 1.80
N GLY A 396 14.05 -16.85 0.74
CA GLY A 396 13.43 -17.18 -0.54
C GLY A 396 14.35 -18.00 -1.44
N HIS A 397 13.79 -18.47 -2.54
CA HIS A 397 14.49 -19.15 -3.63
C HIS A 397 14.12 -18.51 -4.97
N ARG A 398 14.86 -18.86 -6.03
CA ARG A 398 14.47 -18.54 -7.40
C ARG A 398 14.07 -19.80 -8.18
N VAL A 399 13.30 -19.61 -9.23
CA VAL A 399 13.03 -20.63 -10.25
C VAL A 399 13.20 -19.98 -11.62
N THR A 400 14.07 -20.54 -12.46
CA THR A 400 14.27 -20.10 -13.85
C THR A 400 13.27 -20.80 -14.75
N ASP A 401 12.52 -20.02 -15.52
CA ASP A 401 11.66 -20.54 -16.58
C ASP A 401 12.55 -21.26 -17.63
N PRO A 402 12.33 -22.57 -17.89
CA PRO A 402 13.17 -23.35 -18.80
C PRO A 402 12.95 -23.01 -20.29
N VAL A 403 11.91 -22.24 -20.62
CA VAL A 403 11.59 -21.79 -21.99
C VAL A 403 12.16 -20.39 -22.25
N THR A 404 11.94 -19.44 -21.33
CA THR A 404 12.42 -18.05 -21.52
C THR A 404 13.81 -17.80 -20.96
N GLY A 405 14.31 -18.68 -20.06
CA GLY A 405 15.57 -18.50 -19.34
C GLY A 405 15.52 -17.43 -18.24
N VAL A 406 14.32 -16.95 -17.87
CA VAL A 406 14.14 -15.81 -16.96
C VAL A 406 13.84 -16.29 -15.52
N PRO A 407 14.61 -15.86 -14.50
CA PRO A 407 14.36 -16.22 -13.11
C PRO A 407 13.19 -15.42 -12.52
N SER A 408 12.28 -16.13 -11.84
CA SER A 408 11.28 -15.53 -10.95
C SER A 408 11.62 -15.85 -9.49
N LEU A 409 11.43 -14.87 -8.59
CA LEU A 409 11.76 -14.98 -7.16
C LEU A 409 10.53 -15.42 -6.35
N PHE A 410 10.73 -16.32 -5.38
CA PHE A 410 9.69 -16.85 -4.50
C PHE A 410 10.07 -16.58 -3.03
N ILE A 411 9.20 -15.88 -2.32
CA ILE A 411 9.37 -15.58 -0.89
C ILE A 411 8.77 -16.72 -0.06
N VAL A 412 9.56 -17.28 0.86
CA VAL A 412 9.14 -18.38 1.76
C VAL A 412 8.56 -17.81 3.04
N ASP A 413 9.36 -17.09 3.83
CA ASP A 413 8.93 -16.41 5.07
C ASP A 413 10.01 -15.42 5.56
N ARG A 414 9.81 -14.79 6.72
CA ARG A 414 10.89 -14.05 7.42
C ARG A 414 11.83 -15.03 8.13
N ALA A 415 13.14 -14.87 8.01
CA ALA A 415 14.14 -15.72 8.67
C ALA A 415 13.92 -15.86 10.20
N LYS A 416 13.48 -14.76 10.82
CA LYS A 416 13.13 -14.64 12.25
C LYS A 416 11.68 -15.01 12.61
N GLU A 417 10.86 -15.43 11.65
CA GLU A 417 9.49 -15.93 11.87
C GLU A 417 9.35 -17.42 11.50
N LEU A 418 10.30 -18.01 10.77
CA LEU A 418 10.47 -19.46 10.59
C LEU A 418 10.56 -20.20 11.92
N ILE A 419 9.87 -21.33 12.01
CA ILE A 419 9.79 -22.20 13.18
C ILE A 419 10.88 -23.27 13.08
N LYS A 420 11.61 -23.52 14.17
CA LYS A 420 12.62 -24.60 14.22
C LYS A 420 12.02 -25.87 14.81
N VAL A 421 11.81 -26.89 13.99
CA VAL A 421 11.14 -28.15 14.37
C VAL A 421 12.01 -29.36 14.01
N ARG A 422 12.62 -30.00 15.01
CA ARG A 422 13.52 -31.16 14.88
C ARG A 422 14.67 -30.88 13.90
N GLY A 423 15.29 -29.71 14.05
CA GLY A 423 16.29 -29.16 13.14
C GLY A 423 15.78 -28.63 11.79
N TRP A 424 14.50 -28.83 11.42
CA TRP A 424 13.93 -28.29 10.18
C TRP A 424 13.47 -26.84 10.36
N GLN A 425 13.68 -26.00 9.34
CA GLN A 425 13.06 -24.68 9.28
C GLN A 425 11.68 -24.80 8.59
N VAL A 426 10.61 -24.37 9.25
CA VAL A 426 9.22 -24.48 8.79
C VAL A 426 8.57 -23.11 8.70
N SER A 427 7.93 -22.79 7.58
CA SER A 427 7.18 -21.54 7.41
C SER A 427 5.83 -21.60 8.13
N PRO A 428 5.52 -20.66 9.04
CA PRO A 428 4.15 -20.43 9.48
C PRO A 428 3.19 -20.21 8.31
N THR A 429 3.57 -19.41 7.31
CA THR A 429 2.66 -19.01 6.22
C THR A 429 2.39 -20.10 5.18
N GLU A 430 3.25 -21.11 5.05
CA GLU A 430 2.92 -22.37 4.37
C GLU A 430 1.73 -23.06 5.05
N ILE A 431 1.79 -23.24 6.37
CA ILE A 431 0.77 -23.95 7.16
C ILE A 431 -0.54 -23.12 7.22
N GLU A 432 -0.44 -21.80 7.37
CA GLU A 432 -1.57 -20.88 7.27
C GLU A 432 -2.25 -20.99 5.88
N SER A 433 -1.49 -21.15 4.79
CA SER A 433 -2.04 -21.30 3.44
C SER A 433 -2.81 -22.60 3.25
N GLU A 434 -2.36 -23.71 3.84
CA GLU A 434 -3.06 -25.00 3.81
C GLU A 434 -4.29 -25.04 4.73
N LEU A 435 -4.25 -24.31 5.85
CA LEU A 435 -5.41 -24.10 6.73
C LEU A 435 -6.48 -23.25 6.03
N MET A 436 -6.10 -22.14 5.38
CA MET A 436 -7.02 -21.21 4.70
C MET A 436 -7.72 -21.80 3.47
N GLN A 437 -7.34 -23.00 3.01
CA GLN A 437 -8.06 -23.76 1.99
C GLN A 437 -9.23 -24.59 2.54
N HIS A 438 -9.34 -24.77 3.86
CA HIS A 438 -10.39 -25.58 4.48
C HIS A 438 -11.74 -24.81 4.49
N PRO A 439 -12.85 -25.33 3.92
CA PRO A 439 -14.07 -24.55 3.63
C PRO A 439 -14.71 -23.77 4.79
N GLY A 440 -14.61 -24.30 6.02
CA GLY A 440 -15.12 -23.67 7.25
C GLY A 440 -14.07 -23.01 8.15
N ILE A 441 -12.84 -22.75 7.67
CA ILE A 441 -11.92 -21.81 8.33
C ILE A 441 -12.16 -20.41 7.74
N ALA A 442 -12.20 -19.39 8.60
CA ALA A 442 -12.38 -17.99 8.19
C ALA A 442 -11.09 -17.17 8.30
N ASP A 443 -10.25 -17.45 9.29
CA ASP A 443 -8.89 -16.91 9.41
C ASP A 443 -7.99 -17.92 10.17
N ALA A 444 -6.69 -17.87 9.93
CA ALA A 444 -5.68 -18.71 10.57
C ALA A 444 -4.36 -17.95 10.81
N ALA A 445 -3.67 -18.31 11.89
CA ALA A 445 -2.33 -17.84 12.19
C ALA A 445 -1.50 -18.94 12.85
N VAL A 446 -0.22 -19.03 12.50
CA VAL A 446 0.69 -20.06 13.03
C VAL A 446 1.88 -19.39 13.71
N ILE A 447 2.35 -19.99 14.81
CA ILE A 447 3.56 -19.60 15.52
C ILE A 447 4.38 -20.83 15.92
N GLY A 448 5.69 -20.62 16.07
CA GLY A 448 6.51 -21.49 16.90
C GLY A 448 6.28 -21.19 18.38
N VAL A 449 6.32 -22.23 19.20
CA VAL A 449 6.34 -22.13 20.66
C VAL A 449 7.54 -22.95 21.14
N LYS A 450 8.46 -22.31 21.86
CA LYS A 450 9.69 -22.98 22.33
C LYS A 450 9.36 -24.12 23.28
N GLU A 451 10.03 -25.26 23.11
CA GLU A 451 10.07 -26.33 24.08
C GLU A 451 10.95 -25.96 25.28
N ALA A 452 11.00 -26.84 26.29
CA ALA A 452 11.67 -26.58 27.57
C ALA A 452 13.21 -26.45 27.45
N ASP A 453 13.81 -26.85 26.33
CA ASP A 453 15.23 -26.64 26.03
C ASP A 453 15.54 -25.22 25.52
N GLY A 454 14.51 -24.47 25.10
CA GLY A 454 14.65 -23.13 24.53
C GLY A 454 15.26 -23.06 23.13
N VAL A 455 15.52 -24.20 22.47
CA VAL A 455 16.19 -24.32 21.16
C VAL A 455 15.21 -24.86 20.11
N GLU A 456 14.48 -25.93 20.43
CA GLU A 456 13.41 -26.48 19.59
C GLU A 456 12.10 -25.71 19.79
N GLU A 457 11.27 -25.69 18.75
CA GLU A 457 9.91 -25.17 18.78
C GLU A 457 8.91 -26.21 18.28
N PHE A 458 7.73 -26.27 18.91
CA PHE A 458 6.57 -26.94 18.35
C PHE A 458 5.66 -25.93 17.64
N ILE A 459 4.89 -26.43 16.67
CA ILE A 459 3.98 -25.63 15.87
C ILE A 459 2.64 -25.50 16.61
N ARG A 460 2.20 -24.27 16.88
CA ARG A 460 0.85 -23.96 17.36
C ARG A 460 0.07 -23.21 16.28
N ALA A 461 -1.12 -23.72 15.94
CA ALA A 461 -2.06 -23.08 15.03
C ALA A 461 -3.22 -22.42 15.79
N TYR A 462 -3.55 -21.17 15.44
CA TYR A 462 -4.71 -20.43 15.90
C TYR A 462 -5.75 -20.36 14.78
N ILE A 463 -6.98 -20.80 15.06
CA ILE A 463 -8.02 -21.00 14.04
C ILE A 463 -9.28 -20.20 14.39
N VAL A 464 -9.74 -19.37 13.44
CA VAL A 464 -11.06 -18.75 13.47
C VAL A 464 -12.00 -19.61 12.61
N ARG A 465 -13.03 -20.18 13.24
CA ARG A 465 -14.08 -20.91 12.52
C ARG A 465 -14.97 -19.94 11.74
N LYS A 466 -15.39 -20.35 10.54
CA LYS A 466 -16.41 -19.66 9.75
C LYS A 466 -17.76 -19.82 10.43
N ALA A 467 -18.52 -18.74 10.54
CA ALA A 467 -19.88 -18.78 11.08
C ALA A 467 -20.82 -19.41 10.05
N VAL A 468 -21.30 -20.63 10.32
CA VAL A 468 -22.28 -21.32 9.48
C VAL A 468 -23.68 -21.03 10.03
N PHE A 469 -24.48 -20.32 9.24
CA PHE A 469 -25.88 -20.00 9.56
C PHE A 469 -26.84 -21.02 8.91
N SER A 470 -26.76 -22.29 9.29
CA SER A 470 -27.78 -23.28 8.95
C SER A 470 -27.85 -24.43 9.96
N THR A 471 -28.92 -25.22 9.89
CA THR A 471 -29.28 -26.27 10.84
C THR A 471 -28.96 -27.68 10.33
N ALA A 472 -28.51 -28.53 11.25
CA ALA A 472 -28.22 -29.97 11.09
C ALA A 472 -26.96 -30.35 10.29
N ASP A 473 -26.20 -31.27 10.88
CA ASP A 473 -25.25 -32.21 10.26
C ASP A 473 -24.00 -31.68 9.51
N GLU A 474 -23.59 -30.41 9.68
CA GLU A 474 -22.18 -30.03 9.52
C GLU A 474 -21.39 -30.26 10.83
N GLU A 475 -20.39 -31.15 10.81
CA GLU A 475 -19.47 -31.35 11.95
C GLU A 475 -18.66 -30.06 12.21
N LEU A 476 -18.77 -29.52 13.43
CA LEU A 476 -17.96 -28.38 13.89
C LEU A 476 -16.46 -28.72 13.85
N ILE A 477 -15.74 -28.13 12.89
CA ILE A 477 -14.30 -28.35 12.63
C ILE A 477 -13.49 -28.38 13.93
N ASP A 478 -13.03 -29.56 14.30
CA ASP A 478 -12.21 -29.84 15.48
C ASP A 478 -10.74 -30.10 15.10
N GLU A 479 -9.90 -30.40 16.10
CA GLU A 479 -8.49 -30.75 15.86
C GLU A 479 -8.35 -32.00 14.97
N LYS A 480 -9.24 -32.99 15.11
CA LYS A 480 -9.16 -34.26 14.39
C LYS A 480 -9.42 -34.07 12.89
N VAL A 481 -10.43 -33.29 12.52
CA VAL A 481 -10.73 -32.90 11.13
C VAL A 481 -9.55 -32.13 10.53
N LEU A 482 -9.05 -31.10 11.22
CA LEU A 482 -7.90 -30.29 10.77
C LEU A 482 -6.64 -31.14 10.59
N ARG A 483 -6.38 -32.06 11.53
CA ARG A 483 -5.21 -32.95 11.50
C ARG A 483 -5.31 -34.00 10.39
N LEU A 484 -6.51 -34.41 9.99
CA LEU A 484 -6.72 -35.25 8.80
C LEU A 484 -6.51 -34.45 7.50
N TRP A 485 -7.04 -33.23 7.42
CA TRP A 485 -6.87 -32.32 6.27
C TRP A 485 -5.38 -32.02 6.00
N LEU A 486 -4.64 -31.58 7.02
CA LEU A 486 -3.24 -31.22 6.88
C LEU A 486 -2.33 -32.42 6.60
N ARG A 487 -2.62 -33.62 7.13
CA ARG A 487 -1.85 -34.85 6.86
C ARG A 487 -1.84 -35.27 5.38
N GLN A 488 -2.78 -34.81 4.57
CA GLN A 488 -2.84 -35.06 3.13
C GLN A 488 -2.01 -34.05 2.30
N ARG A 489 -1.53 -32.97 2.93
CA ARG A 489 -0.96 -31.78 2.27
C ARG A 489 0.44 -31.44 2.75
N LEU A 490 0.73 -31.69 4.04
CA LEU A 490 1.97 -31.32 4.71
C LEU A 490 2.78 -32.54 5.15
N ALA A 491 4.11 -32.40 5.11
CA ALA A 491 5.03 -33.37 5.70
C ALA A 491 4.86 -33.45 7.22
N GLY A 492 5.09 -34.63 7.81
CA GLY A 492 4.75 -34.91 9.21
C GLY A 492 5.40 -34.00 10.27
N TYR A 493 6.53 -33.36 9.96
CA TYR A 493 7.20 -32.38 10.84
C TYR A 493 6.61 -30.95 10.74
N LYS A 494 5.79 -30.66 9.72
CA LYS A 494 5.08 -29.39 9.55
C LYS A 494 3.67 -29.41 10.17
N MET A 495 3.30 -30.51 10.82
CA MET A 495 1.99 -30.67 11.48
C MET A 495 1.93 -29.84 12.78
N PRO A 496 0.87 -29.05 13.01
CA PRO A 496 0.60 -28.47 14.32
C PRO A 496 0.58 -29.54 15.43
N ALA A 497 1.31 -29.28 16.51
CA ALA A 497 1.27 -30.07 17.73
C ALA A 497 0.15 -29.60 18.68
N GLU A 498 -0.27 -28.33 18.55
CA GLU A 498 -1.37 -27.73 19.29
C GLU A 498 -2.25 -26.90 18.35
N THR A 499 -3.58 -26.96 18.54
CA THR A 499 -4.56 -26.14 17.80
C THR A 499 -5.45 -25.39 18.79
N VAL A 500 -5.53 -24.07 18.64
CA VAL A 500 -6.30 -23.17 19.53
C VAL A 500 -7.38 -22.45 18.73
N PHE A 501 -8.64 -22.68 19.06
CA PHE A 501 -9.75 -21.96 18.44
C PHE A 501 -9.93 -20.57 19.07
N VAL A 502 -10.02 -19.53 18.22
CA VAL A 502 -10.07 -18.12 18.64
C VAL A 502 -11.18 -17.35 17.89
N PRO A 503 -11.74 -16.27 18.48
CA PRO A 503 -12.75 -15.45 17.80
C PRO A 503 -12.17 -14.59 16.65
N SER A 504 -10.87 -14.27 16.71
CA SER A 504 -10.16 -13.49 15.68
C SER A 504 -8.65 -13.71 15.75
N VAL A 505 -7.95 -13.44 14.63
CA VAL A 505 -6.49 -13.32 14.58
C VAL A 505 -6.11 -11.85 14.77
N PRO A 506 -5.15 -11.50 15.66
CA PRO A 506 -4.70 -10.13 15.80
C PRO A 506 -3.87 -9.72 14.57
N ARG A 507 -4.27 -8.65 13.89
CA ARG A 507 -3.63 -8.10 12.69
C ARG A 507 -3.39 -6.59 12.84
N ASN A 508 -2.38 -6.04 12.15
CA ASN A 508 -2.14 -4.60 12.11
C ASN A 508 -3.04 -3.90 11.07
N GLY A 509 -2.96 -2.57 10.96
CA GLY A 509 -3.71 -1.78 9.97
C GLY A 509 -3.41 -2.07 8.49
N THR A 510 -2.36 -2.84 8.18
CA THR A 510 -2.07 -3.33 6.81
C THR A 510 -2.42 -4.81 6.62
N GLY A 511 -3.10 -5.43 7.60
CA GLY A 511 -3.54 -6.82 7.57
C GLY A 511 -2.49 -7.87 7.99
N LYS A 512 -1.24 -7.50 8.30
CA LYS A 512 -0.20 -8.46 8.74
C LYS A 512 -0.50 -8.98 10.15
N ILE A 513 -0.35 -10.29 10.33
CA ILE A 513 -0.53 -11.00 11.62
C ILE A 513 0.45 -10.47 12.67
N LEU A 514 -0.06 -10.09 13.83
CA LEU A 514 0.69 -9.64 15.00
C LEU A 514 1.18 -10.86 15.82
N ARG A 515 2.05 -11.69 15.23
CA ARG A 515 2.55 -12.94 15.85
C ARG A 515 3.17 -12.76 17.25
N ARG A 516 3.64 -11.56 17.60
CA ARG A 516 4.06 -11.20 18.97
C ARG A 516 2.94 -11.34 19.99
N VAL A 517 1.74 -10.83 19.69
CA VAL A 517 0.55 -10.88 20.58
C VAL A 517 0.12 -12.33 20.83
N LEU A 518 0.22 -13.18 19.79
CA LEU A 518 -0.04 -14.62 19.89
C LEU A 518 1.01 -15.34 20.77
N ARG A 519 2.32 -15.09 20.53
CA ARG A 519 3.42 -15.66 21.34
C ARG A 519 3.37 -15.20 22.82
N GLU A 520 2.91 -13.98 23.09
CA GLU A 520 2.74 -13.44 24.45
C GLU A 520 1.42 -13.84 25.13
N GLY A 521 0.55 -14.61 24.47
CA GLY A 521 -0.73 -15.06 25.02
C GLY A 521 -1.76 -13.96 25.25
N GLN A 522 -1.52 -12.73 24.77
CA GLN A 522 -2.36 -11.55 24.96
C GLN A 522 -3.59 -11.54 24.03
N LEU A 523 -4.34 -12.65 24.02
CA LEU A 523 -5.65 -12.72 23.38
C LEU A 523 -6.66 -11.98 24.27
N THR A 524 -6.99 -10.74 23.91
CA THR A 524 -8.06 -9.97 24.57
C THR A 524 -9.41 -10.64 24.36
N ALA A 525 -9.85 -11.41 25.35
CA ALA A 525 -11.24 -11.85 25.42
C ALA A 525 -12.18 -10.62 25.47
N PRO A 526 -13.38 -10.69 24.86
CA PRO A 526 -14.41 -9.69 25.12
C PRO A 526 -14.72 -9.66 26.63
N PRO A 527 -15.17 -8.51 27.18
CA PRO A 527 -15.39 -8.38 28.62
C PRO A 527 -16.39 -9.44 29.11
N LYS A 528 -15.97 -10.25 30.08
CA LYS A 528 -16.84 -11.26 30.69
C LYS A 528 -18.04 -10.57 31.31
N ALA A 529 -19.25 -10.92 30.82
CA ALA A 529 -20.47 -10.68 31.57
C ALA A 529 -20.34 -11.29 32.99
N PRO A 530 -20.90 -10.67 34.03
CA PRO A 530 -20.66 -11.06 35.42
C PRO A 530 -21.16 -12.48 35.69
N VAL A 531 -20.23 -13.43 35.83
CA VAL A 531 -20.54 -14.81 36.20
C VAL A 531 -21.03 -14.82 37.65
N HIS A 532 -22.28 -15.23 37.87
CA HIS A 532 -22.81 -15.45 39.21
C HIS A 532 -21.96 -16.48 39.95
N LYS A 533 -21.47 -16.11 41.15
CA LYS A 533 -20.69 -17.01 41.99
C LYS A 533 -21.52 -18.25 42.36
N ARG A 534 -20.99 -19.43 42.04
CA ARG A 534 -21.03 -20.57 42.97
C ARG A 534 -19.63 -20.83 43.49
N VAL A 535 -19.53 -21.22 44.75
CA VAL A 535 -18.29 -21.37 45.51
C VAL A 535 -17.91 -22.85 45.54
N ASP A 536 -16.61 -23.13 45.45
CA ASP A 536 -16.09 -24.50 45.52
C ASP A 536 -16.35 -25.15 46.89
N SER A 537 -16.73 -26.42 46.88
CA SER A 537 -16.83 -27.24 48.09
C SER A 537 -15.47 -27.87 48.42
N ALA A 538 -14.78 -27.32 49.42
CA ALA A 538 -13.55 -27.93 49.96
C ALA A 538 -13.87 -29.17 50.81
N MET A 539 -12.97 -30.17 50.80
CA MET A 539 -13.04 -31.33 51.67
C MET A 539 -12.67 -30.97 53.12
N SER A 540 -13.53 -31.29 54.09
CA SER A 540 -13.16 -31.92 55.38
C SER A 540 -14.35 -32.09 56.33
N CYS A 541 -14.11 -32.87 57.39
CA CYS A 541 -14.91 -33.03 58.61
C CYS A 541 -16.16 -33.94 58.54
N VAL A 542 -16.24 -34.82 59.55
CA VAL A 542 -17.22 -35.89 59.76
C VAL A 542 -18.34 -35.39 60.68
N GLY A 543 -19.61 -35.73 60.43
CA GLY A 543 -20.66 -35.53 61.44
C GLY A 543 -22.12 -35.72 61.01
N ALA A 544 -22.70 -36.86 61.39
CA ALA A 544 -24.11 -37.11 61.70
C ALA A 544 -25.25 -36.87 60.66
N ASN A 545 -26.23 -37.78 60.74
CA ASN A 545 -27.58 -37.77 60.12
C ASN A 545 -28.59 -37.09 61.11
N PRO A 546 -29.92 -36.97 60.88
CA PRO A 546 -30.76 -37.26 59.69
C PRO A 546 -31.89 -36.21 59.41
N LEU A 547 -32.84 -36.57 58.52
CA LEU A 547 -34.21 -35.98 58.30
C LEU A 547 -34.27 -34.61 57.56
N GLY A 548 -35.25 -34.33 56.68
CA GLY A 548 -36.32 -35.17 56.13
C GLY A 548 -37.32 -34.43 55.19
N SER A 549 -38.23 -35.20 54.57
CA SER A 549 -39.49 -34.80 53.89
C SER A 549 -39.53 -33.81 52.69
N ASN A 550 -39.87 -34.39 51.52
CA ASN A 550 -40.62 -33.88 50.36
C ASN A 550 -41.98 -33.19 50.72
N PRO A 551 -42.84 -32.77 49.75
CA PRO A 551 -42.66 -31.95 48.52
C PRO A 551 -43.77 -30.87 48.36
N VAL A 552 -43.72 -30.05 47.28
CA VAL A 552 -44.91 -29.52 46.57
C VAL A 552 -44.57 -29.37 45.06
N GLU A 553 -45.55 -29.60 44.18
CA GLU A 553 -45.45 -29.46 42.71
C GLU A 553 -46.59 -28.53 42.17
N PRO A 554 -46.93 -28.44 40.86
CA PRO A 554 -47.02 -27.16 40.15
C PRO A 554 -48.46 -26.63 39.91
N GLN A 555 -48.59 -25.41 39.36
CA GLN A 555 -49.60 -25.13 38.32
C GLN A 555 -49.34 -23.86 37.48
N ASP A 556 -49.99 -23.83 36.32
CA ASP A 556 -49.82 -22.91 35.18
C ASP A 556 -50.16 -21.43 35.43
N ASN A 557 -49.70 -20.55 34.51
CA ASN A 557 -50.66 -19.88 33.61
C ASN A 557 -50.06 -19.24 32.33
N THR A 558 -50.81 -19.41 31.24
CA THR A 558 -50.98 -18.52 30.06
C THR A 558 -49.79 -17.98 29.26
N ALA A 559 -49.65 -18.54 28.05
CA ALA A 559 -49.83 -17.86 26.75
C ALA A 559 -48.77 -16.82 26.23
N PRO A 560 -48.66 -16.60 24.89
CA PRO A 560 -47.35 -16.33 24.27
C PRO A 560 -47.25 -15.10 23.33
N ILE A 561 -46.07 -14.99 22.69
CA ILE A 561 -45.67 -14.15 21.53
C ILE A 561 -45.11 -12.75 21.87
N GLY A 562 -43.84 -12.53 21.51
CA GLY A 562 -43.16 -11.23 21.51
C GLY A 562 -41.72 -11.36 20.98
N HIS A 563 -41.36 -10.61 19.93
CA HIS A 563 -40.06 -10.71 19.25
C HIS A 563 -38.88 -10.20 20.12
N ALA A 564 -37.74 -10.90 20.09
CA ALA A 564 -36.46 -10.41 20.61
C ALA A 564 -35.24 -11.03 19.88
N LEU A 565 -35.08 -10.76 18.58
CA LEU A 565 -33.82 -10.97 17.85
C LEU A 565 -33.25 -9.63 17.38
N SER A 566 -32.65 -8.90 18.32
CA SER A 566 -31.82 -7.71 18.08
C SER A 566 -30.71 -7.65 19.13
N THR A 567 -29.67 -6.84 18.89
CA THR A 567 -28.46 -6.65 19.75
C THR A 567 -27.25 -7.56 19.46
N VAL A 568 -26.86 -7.70 18.17
CA VAL A 568 -25.43 -7.89 17.79
C VAL A 568 -25.07 -7.05 16.53
N ARG A 569 -25.66 -5.86 16.38
CA ARG A 569 -25.42 -4.95 15.22
C ARG A 569 -25.03 -3.51 15.62
N SER A 570 -25.17 -3.18 16.91
CA SER A 570 -25.14 -1.82 17.46
C SER A 570 -23.75 -1.21 17.74
N GLN A 571 -22.66 -1.75 17.16
CA GLN A 571 -21.31 -1.17 17.27
C GLN A 571 -20.68 -0.78 15.92
N VAL A 572 -21.40 -0.91 14.80
CA VAL A 572 -20.98 -0.38 13.49
C VAL A 572 -21.92 0.73 12.99
N GLU A 573 -23.22 0.65 13.29
CA GLU A 573 -24.20 1.62 12.78
C GLU A 573 -24.30 2.92 13.61
N MET A 574 -23.80 2.93 14.85
CA MET A 574 -23.75 4.13 15.70
C MET A 574 -22.80 5.24 15.19
N ALA A 575 -21.92 4.96 14.24
CA ALA A 575 -21.09 5.96 13.56
C ALA A 575 -21.73 6.52 12.29
N SER A 576 -22.79 5.89 11.78
CA SER A 576 -23.44 6.26 10.51
C SER A 576 -24.71 7.10 10.72
N ALA A 577 -25.36 6.98 11.87
CA ALA A 577 -26.59 7.72 12.19
C ALA A 577 -26.38 9.20 12.55
N ALA A 578 -25.13 9.62 12.82
CA ALA A 578 -24.80 11.00 13.22
C ALA A 578 -24.67 11.99 12.04
N ALA A 579 -24.74 11.50 10.80
CA ALA A 579 -24.55 12.30 9.57
C ALA A 579 -25.84 12.51 8.76
N ALA A 580 -27.01 12.22 9.34
CA ALA A 580 -28.31 12.25 8.65
C ALA A 580 -29.42 12.84 9.54
N ALA A 581 -29.29 14.12 9.91
CA ALA A 581 -30.29 14.85 10.70
C ALA A 581 -30.28 16.36 10.39
N GLU A 582 -30.95 16.76 9.30
CA GLU A 582 -31.30 18.17 9.08
C GLU A 582 -32.50 18.57 9.98
N PRO A 583 -32.55 19.81 10.50
CA PRO A 583 -33.65 20.27 11.33
C PRO A 583 -34.89 20.64 10.49
N PRO A 584 -36.12 20.41 10.99
CA PRO A 584 -37.33 20.77 10.27
C PRO A 584 -37.56 22.28 10.26
N ILE A 585 -37.61 22.86 9.05
CA ILE A 585 -38.08 24.25 8.85
C ILE A 585 -39.61 24.26 8.85
N ALA A 586 -40.20 25.18 9.61
CA ALA A 586 -41.65 25.31 9.74
C ALA A 586 -42.31 25.87 8.47
N VAL A 587 -43.48 25.34 8.12
CA VAL A 587 -44.33 25.89 7.07
C VAL A 587 -45.09 27.09 7.64
N GLY A 588 -44.93 28.25 7.01
CA GLY A 588 -45.84 29.39 7.14
C GLY A 588 -46.56 29.61 5.80
N GLU A 589 -47.88 29.75 5.85
CA GLU A 589 -48.70 30.09 4.69
C GLU A 589 -48.68 31.61 4.44
N GLU A 590 -48.55 32.04 3.18
CA GLU A 590 -49.28 33.20 2.65
C GLU A 590 -49.29 33.19 1.11
N ASP A 591 -50.25 33.89 0.51
CA ASP A 591 -50.56 33.85 -0.93
C ASP A 591 -49.52 34.56 -1.83
N VAL A 592 -49.52 34.22 -3.14
CA VAL A 592 -49.88 35.19 -4.21
C VAL A 592 -49.94 34.55 -5.61
N ALA A 593 -50.96 35.00 -6.36
CA ALA A 593 -51.31 34.82 -7.77
C ALA A 593 -50.34 34.18 -8.79
N SER A 594 -50.92 33.38 -9.68
CA SER A 594 -50.28 32.81 -10.88
C SER A 594 -49.86 33.87 -11.93
N SER A 595 -48.68 33.69 -12.52
CA SER A 595 -48.35 34.21 -13.86
C SER A 595 -47.55 33.17 -14.66
N GLY A 596 -47.67 33.20 -16.00
CA GLY A 596 -47.16 32.14 -16.88
C GLY A 596 -45.65 32.22 -17.20
N PRO A 597 -45.06 31.15 -17.77
CA PRO A 597 -43.63 31.09 -18.05
C PRO A 597 -43.20 32.04 -19.18
N PRO A 598 -42.05 32.73 -19.06
CA PRO A 598 -41.47 33.51 -20.16
C PRO A 598 -40.83 32.60 -21.24
N PRO A 599 -40.71 33.07 -22.50
CA PRO A 599 -40.22 32.27 -23.62
C PRO A 599 -38.68 32.13 -23.63
N LYS A 600 -38.21 31.14 -24.42
CA LYS A 600 -36.78 30.95 -24.72
C LYS A 600 -36.23 32.11 -25.57
N PRO A 601 -34.96 32.53 -25.39
CA PRO A 601 -34.30 33.44 -26.32
C PRO A 601 -33.88 32.72 -27.61
N GLU A 602 -34.21 33.32 -28.76
CA GLU A 602 -33.71 32.89 -30.07
C GLU A 602 -32.39 33.59 -30.43
N ALA A 603 -31.56 32.97 -31.28
CA ALA A 603 -30.30 33.54 -31.74
C ALA A 603 -30.49 34.35 -33.03
N PRO A 604 -29.92 35.57 -33.15
CA PRO A 604 -30.04 36.38 -34.37
C PRO A 604 -29.13 35.86 -35.48
N VAL A 605 -29.72 35.45 -36.61
CA VAL A 605 -29.00 35.13 -37.85
C VAL A 605 -28.95 36.38 -38.73
N VAL A 606 -27.74 36.85 -39.05
CA VAL A 606 -27.49 37.81 -40.13
C VAL A 606 -26.35 37.28 -40.99
N ALA A 607 -26.61 37.10 -42.29
CA ALA A 607 -25.62 36.66 -43.28
C ALA A 607 -25.37 37.76 -44.30
N ILE A 608 -24.19 37.78 -44.95
CA ILE A 608 -23.97 38.41 -46.27
C ILE A 608 -22.65 37.96 -46.93
N ALA A 609 -22.74 37.69 -48.24
CA ALA A 609 -21.72 37.68 -49.31
C ALA A 609 -20.38 36.88 -49.22
N MET A 610 -20.20 36.00 -50.21
CA MET A 610 -18.98 35.85 -51.05
C MET A 610 -19.30 36.41 -52.47
N PRO A 611 -18.39 36.53 -53.48
CA PRO A 611 -16.97 36.10 -53.62
C PRO A 611 -16.05 37.32 -54.02
N ALA A 612 -14.94 37.33 -54.80
CA ALA A 612 -14.27 36.35 -55.67
C ALA A 612 -12.78 36.64 -56.01
N GLN A 613 -12.05 35.56 -56.34
CA GLN A 613 -10.94 35.40 -57.31
C GLN A 613 -9.78 36.41 -57.50
N SER A 614 -8.55 35.86 -57.38
CA SER A 614 -7.33 36.10 -58.19
C SER A 614 -6.45 37.34 -57.86
N THR A 615 -5.12 37.41 -58.13
CA THR A 615 -4.15 36.56 -58.86
C THR A 615 -2.73 36.61 -58.20
N PHE A 616 -1.79 35.78 -58.72
CA PHE A 616 -0.29 35.83 -58.56
C PHE A 616 0.32 35.36 -57.22
N SER A 617 1.50 34.70 -57.19
CA SER A 617 2.34 34.13 -58.28
C SER A 617 3.02 32.81 -57.83
N VAL A 618 3.63 32.08 -58.76
CA VAL A 618 4.40 30.84 -58.48
C VAL A 618 5.90 31.13 -58.60
N ASP A 619 6.65 31.01 -57.50
CA ASP A 619 8.13 31.03 -57.53
C ASP A 619 8.68 29.60 -57.66
N THR A 620 9.34 29.32 -58.77
CA THR A 620 9.85 28.01 -59.18
C THR A 620 11.33 27.79 -58.81
N ASN A 621 11.70 27.95 -57.53
CA ASN A 621 13.08 27.72 -57.05
C ASN A 621 13.29 26.59 -56.01
N ALA A 622 12.28 25.74 -55.77
CA ALA A 622 12.37 24.61 -54.84
C ALA A 622 13.14 23.37 -55.37
N GLN A 623 14.31 23.51 -56.02
CA GLN A 623 15.00 22.35 -56.59
C GLN A 623 16.55 22.40 -56.71
N LYS A 624 17.30 22.71 -55.63
CA LYS A 624 18.77 22.47 -55.60
C LYS A 624 19.42 22.37 -54.21
N LYS A 625 19.18 21.28 -53.46
CA LYS A 625 20.08 20.64 -52.45
C LYS A 625 19.35 19.49 -51.72
N PRO A 626 19.77 18.22 -51.90
CA PRO A 626 20.13 17.41 -50.71
C PRO A 626 21.34 16.46 -50.91
N ALA A 627 22.29 16.82 -51.79
CA ALA A 627 23.49 16.00 -52.05
C ALA A 627 24.48 15.96 -50.87
N SER A 628 24.61 17.05 -50.10
CA SER A 628 25.54 17.16 -48.96
C SER A 628 25.15 16.24 -47.79
N ILE A 629 23.88 16.30 -47.36
CA ILE A 629 23.38 15.57 -46.19
C ILE A 629 23.46 14.05 -46.40
N ARG A 630 23.04 13.53 -47.57
CA ARG A 630 23.22 12.11 -47.92
C ARG A 630 24.71 11.70 -47.97
N ARG A 631 25.62 12.59 -48.36
CA ARG A 631 27.08 12.33 -48.37
C ARG A 631 27.70 12.38 -46.96
N GLN A 632 27.18 13.21 -46.06
CA GLN A 632 27.56 13.21 -44.64
C GLN A 632 27.05 11.97 -43.91
N LEU A 633 25.79 11.57 -44.11
CA LEU A 633 25.22 10.34 -43.56
C LEU A 633 26.00 9.10 -44.02
N LYS A 634 26.29 8.97 -45.33
CA LYS A 634 27.14 7.86 -45.82
C LYS A 634 28.56 7.87 -45.24
N LYS A 635 29.15 9.04 -44.96
CA LYS A 635 30.45 9.13 -44.26
C LYS A 635 30.34 8.71 -42.78
N LEU A 636 29.24 9.02 -42.09
CA LEU A 636 29.01 8.63 -40.70
C LEU A 636 28.81 7.12 -40.57
N VAL A 637 27.99 6.52 -41.44
CA VAL A 637 27.79 5.04 -41.50
C VAL A 637 29.12 4.34 -41.77
N ALA A 638 29.85 4.72 -42.82
CA ALA A 638 31.17 4.13 -43.11
C ALA A 638 32.22 4.33 -41.99
N LYS A 639 32.06 5.36 -41.14
CA LYS A 639 32.90 5.56 -39.94
C LYS A 639 32.49 4.66 -38.78
N LYS A 640 31.18 4.42 -38.59
CA LYS A 640 30.64 3.41 -37.65
C LYS A 640 31.12 2.02 -38.05
N ASP A 641 30.98 1.63 -39.31
CA ASP A 641 31.30 0.28 -39.79
C ASP A 641 32.81 -0.02 -39.68
N ARG A 642 33.67 0.97 -39.96
CA ARG A 642 35.12 0.87 -39.68
C ARG A 642 35.46 0.77 -38.19
N LEU A 643 34.65 1.35 -37.30
CA LEU A 643 34.84 1.26 -35.85
C LEU A 643 34.46 -0.15 -35.36
N VAL A 644 33.28 -0.64 -35.76
CA VAL A 644 32.80 -2.00 -35.46
C VAL A 644 33.76 -3.04 -36.01
N SER A 645 34.22 -2.91 -37.26
CA SER A 645 35.23 -3.80 -37.86
C SER A 645 36.54 -3.82 -37.06
N ARG A 646 37.03 -2.67 -36.58
CA ARG A 646 38.22 -2.61 -35.72
C ARG A 646 38.01 -3.30 -34.37
N VAL A 647 36.85 -3.14 -33.73
CA VAL A 647 36.51 -3.83 -32.48
C VAL A 647 36.45 -5.34 -32.70
N MET A 648 35.78 -5.80 -33.76
CA MET A 648 35.69 -7.23 -34.11
C MET A 648 37.05 -7.86 -34.42
N VAL A 649 37.96 -7.14 -35.11
CA VAL A 649 39.34 -7.61 -35.34
C VAL A 649 40.14 -7.68 -34.04
N GLY A 650 39.97 -6.71 -33.13
CA GLY A 650 40.56 -6.74 -31.79
C GLY A 650 40.10 -7.95 -30.98
N TRP A 651 38.79 -8.22 -30.93
CA TRP A 651 38.22 -9.39 -30.27
C TRP A 651 38.74 -10.71 -30.87
N SER A 652 38.85 -10.79 -32.21
CA SER A 652 39.42 -11.97 -32.88
C SER A 652 40.90 -12.21 -32.54
N HIS A 653 41.69 -11.15 -32.32
CA HIS A 653 43.07 -11.27 -31.82
C HIS A 653 43.11 -11.75 -30.36
N SER A 654 42.27 -11.19 -29.49
CA SER A 654 42.17 -11.63 -28.08
C SER A 654 41.75 -13.09 -27.96
N LEU A 655 40.77 -13.57 -28.75
CA LEU A 655 40.40 -14.99 -28.77
C LEU A 655 41.51 -15.90 -29.30
N HIS A 656 42.39 -15.41 -30.19
CA HIS A 656 43.56 -16.19 -30.65
C HIS A 656 44.64 -16.31 -29.58
N LEU A 657 44.90 -15.23 -28.83
CA LEU A 657 45.80 -15.24 -27.66
C LEU A 657 45.30 -16.21 -26.59
N VAL A 658 44.03 -16.10 -26.18
CA VAL A 658 43.43 -16.99 -25.17
C VAL A 658 43.48 -18.46 -25.61
N ARG A 659 43.21 -18.76 -26.90
CA ARG A 659 43.37 -20.14 -27.44
C ARG A 659 44.81 -20.64 -27.47
N HIS A 660 45.81 -19.77 -27.54
CA HIS A 660 47.22 -20.17 -27.58
C HIS A 660 47.82 -20.37 -26.18
N GLU A 661 47.28 -19.72 -25.15
CA GLU A 661 47.67 -19.95 -23.74
C GLU A 661 46.99 -21.20 -23.17
N PHE A 662 45.67 -21.37 -23.38
CA PHE A 662 44.96 -22.60 -22.99
C PHE A 662 45.33 -23.86 -23.82
N GLY A 663 46.24 -23.73 -24.79
CA GLY A 663 46.80 -24.85 -25.54
C GLY A 663 48.14 -25.38 -25.02
N ARG A 664 48.59 -24.93 -23.83
CA ARG A 664 49.91 -25.27 -23.25
C ARG A 664 49.90 -25.59 -21.74
N HIS A 665 48.73 -25.86 -21.18
CA HIS A 665 48.53 -26.33 -19.80
C HIS A 665 47.77 -27.66 -19.80
#